data_AF-A0A1P8NIE9-F1
#
_entry.id   AF-A0A1P8NIE9-F1
#
_cell.length_a   1.000
_cell.length_b   1.000
_cell.length_c   1.000
_cell.angle_alpha   90.00
_cell.angle_beta   90.00
_cell.angle_gamma   90.00
#
_symmetry.space_group_name_H-M   'P 1'
#
loop_
_entity.id
_entity.type
_entity.pdbx_description
1 polymer ?
#
loop_
_entity_poly.entity_id
_entity_poly.type
_entity_poly.pdbx_seq_one_letter_code
_entity_poly.pdbx_strand_id
1 'polypeptide(L)'
;MRTQSYHQRRPRCRPSALVLALAALVMLSAPGVAAADPGPRGPELDGVGPLLDELVPAQLAEGRIPGAVVTVVADGETVVSKGYGEADPTAHTAMDPDRTGVYTGSIAKLFTATAVLQLVEQGELDLHTDVNEYLTDLEIPETYPGRPVTLHHLLTYSAGFDDDIYGWSQWDRQDLPSLEEFTAGELPSRVRPPGELVAYNNFAYVLAGRLVEVASGQDFSEYVAEHVLEPAGMVDTSVGQPHPVGDLAIVPGYRPTEDEQTRTGGQLSPATPAGPDVITTGADMGRFMIAQLEEDSPLGAGVPRAMQHQQFSAHPDLPGMGYAWEQRAMQGQQVVTKDGDQPGTHHNMALLPQHDLGIHVAYTGDGTDQAAFWGGKELVRAVVAEAFENGDGTSSGASTPHGDPAPGTSEQEAADAVAGTYRSARTAHANFTKVASLTAPVTVEADGTGRITTVGLSADPDVTEQVWVATAPDRFVLEGGGAELGVTGAGDLVTTQMPSSSFEPLAWYQSPTLHLVVLAVAAAVLLATFVVLPVRLVVGRRGGRVAAPAGARSPVVARIAQGLAWMAGLCTVIFATGFVIVTADANLLAQIPLTGSPALSIALNTMSVLALVALVMLVLAVLAWVRGWWTPRGRVLYGVVTVSACALVAVAVFYRLIGVPLTLTV
;
A
#
# COMPACT_ATOMS: atom_id res chain seq x y z
N MET A 1 -10.62 21.90 109.46
CA MET A 1 -9.47 22.46 110.18
C MET A 1 -8.29 22.49 109.23
N ARG A 2 -7.70 23.69 109.02
CA ARG A 2 -6.27 24.04 108.87
C ARG A 2 -5.35 23.08 108.08
N THR A 3 -4.45 23.47 107.18
CA THR A 3 -3.86 24.74 106.66
C THR A 3 -2.83 24.24 105.59
N GLN A 4 -2.66 24.86 104.41
CA GLN A 4 -1.69 25.95 104.14
C GLN A 4 -0.30 25.72 104.82
N SER A 5 0.87 25.91 104.22
CA SER A 5 1.26 26.76 103.09
C SER A 5 2.81 26.70 102.88
N TYR A 6 3.25 27.09 101.68
CA TYR A 6 4.36 28.03 101.37
C TYR A 6 5.81 27.79 101.84
N HIS A 7 6.76 27.81 100.88
CA HIS A 7 7.60 28.98 100.49
C HIS A 7 8.72 28.53 99.51
N GLN A 8 8.72 28.98 98.25
CA GLN A 8 9.51 30.09 97.67
C GLN A 8 11.03 30.12 98.00
N ARG A 9 11.91 30.11 96.99
CA ARG A 9 12.51 31.29 96.30
C ARG A 9 13.56 30.88 95.23
N ARG A 10 13.66 31.69 94.16
CA ARG A 10 14.56 31.60 92.97
C ARG A 10 16.01 32.02 93.31
N PRO A 11 17.05 31.77 92.46
CA PRO A 11 17.38 32.74 91.39
C PRO A 11 18.08 32.20 90.09
N ARG A 12 17.76 32.88 88.98
CA ARG A 12 18.56 33.38 87.84
C ARG A 12 19.78 32.64 87.22
N CYS A 13 19.70 32.54 85.89
CA CYS A 13 20.67 32.96 84.85
C CYS A 13 21.64 31.93 84.20
N ARG A 14 21.25 31.56 82.98
CA ARG A 14 21.97 31.73 81.67
C ARG A 14 23.08 30.73 81.26
N PRO A 15 23.29 30.55 79.94
CA PRO A 15 23.24 29.24 79.26
C PRO A 15 24.59 28.86 78.62
N SER A 16 24.72 27.68 78.00
CA SER A 16 25.55 27.47 76.79
C SER A 16 25.45 26.04 76.20
N ALA A 17 24.92 25.99 74.97
CA ALA A 17 25.62 25.45 73.79
C ALA A 17 25.90 23.94 73.59
N LEU A 18 25.15 22.98 74.15
CA LEU A 18 25.44 21.56 73.84
C LEU A 18 24.25 20.61 73.59
N VAL A 19 23.06 21.11 73.25
CA VAL A 19 21.89 20.24 73.00
C VAL A 19 21.35 20.34 71.56
N LEU A 20 21.87 21.25 70.73
CA LEU A 20 21.39 21.42 69.34
C LEU A 20 22.12 20.59 68.27
N ALA A 21 23.12 19.78 68.63
CA ALA A 21 23.91 19.00 67.67
C ALA A 21 23.49 17.53 67.51
N LEU A 22 22.59 16.99 68.37
CA LEU A 22 22.18 15.58 68.30
C LEU A 22 20.78 15.33 67.70
N ALA A 23 20.00 16.39 67.42
CA ALA A 23 18.71 16.27 66.75
C ALA A 23 18.80 16.34 65.20
N ALA A 24 19.98 16.65 64.65
CA ALA A 24 20.19 16.79 63.20
C ALA A 24 20.73 15.52 62.52
N LEU A 25 21.09 14.47 63.27
CA LEU A 25 21.71 13.26 62.69
C LEU A 25 20.84 12.00 62.68
N VAL A 26 19.60 12.07 63.20
CA VAL A 26 18.62 10.97 63.18
C VAL A 26 17.48 11.22 62.16
N MET A 27 17.52 12.34 61.43
CA MET A 27 16.55 12.66 60.35
C MET A 27 17.06 12.31 58.93
N LEU A 28 18.24 11.70 58.78
CA LEU A 28 18.84 11.39 57.47
C LEU A 28 18.76 9.91 57.04
N SER A 29 17.78 9.17 57.56
CA SER A 29 17.47 7.80 57.10
C SER A 29 15.97 7.52 57.11
N ALA A 30 15.19 8.45 56.55
CA ALA A 30 13.97 8.01 55.90
C ALA A 30 14.41 7.20 54.67
N PRO A 31 13.91 5.97 54.44
CA PRO A 31 14.00 5.40 53.10
C PRO A 31 13.34 6.45 52.21
N GLY A 32 14.10 6.97 51.25
CA GLY A 32 13.48 7.75 50.19
C GLY A 32 12.35 6.88 49.68
N VAL A 33 11.11 7.33 49.90
CA VAL A 33 10.02 6.90 49.03
C VAL A 33 10.52 7.40 47.69
N ALA A 34 11.19 6.51 46.94
CA ALA A 34 11.32 6.70 45.52
C ALA A 34 9.89 7.03 45.11
N ALA A 35 9.69 8.26 44.62
CA ALA A 35 8.45 8.57 43.93
C ALA A 35 8.26 7.38 43.00
N ALA A 36 7.16 6.64 43.21
CA ALA A 36 6.80 5.62 42.25
C ALA A 36 6.91 6.33 40.91
N ASP A 37 7.74 5.78 40.01
CA ASP A 37 7.78 6.24 38.63
C ASP A 37 6.31 6.40 38.25
N PRO A 38 5.85 7.61 37.87
CA PRO A 38 4.48 7.72 37.39
C PRO A 38 4.41 6.67 36.29
N GLY A 39 3.50 5.70 36.43
CA GLY A 39 3.26 4.74 35.36
C GLY A 39 3.10 5.49 34.03
N PRO A 40 3.31 4.81 32.88
CA PRO A 40 3.26 5.47 31.58
C PRO A 40 2.09 6.45 31.53
N ARG A 41 2.40 7.74 31.32
CA ARG A 41 1.38 8.79 31.27
C ARG A 41 0.42 8.44 30.15
N GLY A 42 -0.88 8.48 30.44
CA GLY A 42 -1.92 8.36 29.42
C GLY A 42 -1.84 9.49 28.39
N PRO A 43 -2.57 9.38 27.27
CA PRO A 43 -2.51 10.37 26.21
C PRO A 43 -2.98 11.76 26.68
N GLU A 44 -2.28 12.81 26.26
CA GLU A 44 -2.63 14.22 26.52
C GLU A 44 -3.27 14.84 25.26
N LEU A 45 -4.58 15.09 25.29
CA LEU A 45 -5.35 15.41 24.07
C LEU A 45 -5.69 16.91 23.91
N ASP A 46 -5.37 17.75 24.89
CA ASP A 46 -5.69 19.19 24.87
C ASP A 46 -5.05 19.93 23.68
N GLY A 47 -3.86 19.49 23.24
CA GLY A 47 -3.12 20.07 22.12
C GLY A 47 -3.54 19.55 20.74
N VAL A 48 -4.27 18.42 20.66
CA VAL A 48 -4.64 17.78 19.39
C VAL A 48 -5.55 18.68 18.55
N GLY A 49 -6.56 19.31 19.16
CA GLY A 49 -7.47 20.21 18.44
C GLY A 49 -6.76 21.39 17.76
N PRO A 50 -5.94 22.17 18.50
CA PRO A 50 -5.10 23.23 17.94
C PRO A 50 -4.10 22.75 16.88
N LEU A 51 -3.44 21.61 17.10
CA LEU A 51 -2.52 21.01 16.12
C LEU A 51 -3.22 20.77 14.77
N LEU A 52 -4.41 20.17 14.81
CA LEU A 52 -5.20 19.90 13.60
C LEU A 52 -5.64 21.20 12.90
N ASP A 53 -5.99 22.24 13.65
CA ASP A 53 -6.37 23.54 13.10
C ASP A 53 -5.20 24.27 12.41
N GLU A 54 -3.96 23.90 12.72
CA GLU A 54 -2.75 24.37 12.04
C GLU A 54 -2.39 23.50 10.83
N LEU A 55 -2.26 22.18 11.05
CA LEU A 55 -1.70 21.28 10.04
C LEU A 55 -2.65 20.99 8.88
N VAL A 56 -3.95 20.78 9.15
CA VAL A 56 -4.89 20.36 8.10
C VAL A 56 -5.06 21.45 7.04
N PRO A 57 -5.33 22.74 7.38
CA PRO A 57 -5.43 23.78 6.36
C PRO A 57 -4.15 23.97 5.54
N ALA A 58 -2.97 23.78 6.17
CA ALA A 58 -1.69 23.86 5.47
C ALA A 58 -1.56 22.74 4.43
N GLN A 59 -1.81 21.49 4.82
CA GLN A 59 -1.78 20.35 3.90
C GLN A 59 -2.82 20.47 2.78
N LEU A 60 -4.04 20.96 3.08
CA LEU A 60 -5.05 21.20 2.05
C LEU A 60 -4.58 22.22 1.01
N ALA A 61 -3.96 23.31 1.46
CA ALA A 61 -3.46 24.36 0.57
C ALA A 61 -2.24 23.92 -0.25
N GLU A 62 -1.24 23.30 0.39
CA GLU A 62 0.00 22.84 -0.24
C GLU A 62 -0.26 21.69 -1.22
N GLY A 63 -1.05 20.71 -0.79
CA GLY A 63 -1.41 19.54 -1.60
C GLY A 63 -2.49 19.83 -2.65
N ARG A 64 -3.18 20.98 -2.60
CA ARG A 64 -4.39 21.28 -3.40
C ARG A 64 -5.50 20.23 -3.21
N ILE A 65 -5.71 19.84 -1.96
CA ILE A 65 -6.73 18.88 -1.56
C ILE A 65 -8.01 19.67 -1.21
N PRO A 66 -9.19 19.32 -1.74
CA PRO A 66 -10.41 20.11 -1.51
C PRO A 66 -10.84 20.16 -0.04
N GLY A 67 -10.82 19.02 0.64
CA GLY A 67 -11.31 18.92 2.00
C GLY A 67 -10.80 17.71 2.75
N ALA A 68 -11.04 17.73 4.06
CA ALA A 68 -10.72 16.66 4.98
C ALA A 68 -11.80 16.50 6.05
N VAL A 69 -11.88 15.30 6.63
CA VAL A 69 -12.55 15.03 7.90
C VAL A 69 -11.55 14.36 8.82
N VAL A 70 -11.49 14.83 10.07
CA VAL A 70 -10.64 14.23 11.11
C VAL A 70 -11.50 13.94 12.32
N THR A 71 -11.41 12.70 12.80
CA THR A 71 -12.12 12.21 13.98
C THR A 71 -11.12 11.55 14.93
N VAL A 72 -11.16 11.94 16.20
CA VAL A 72 -10.36 11.37 17.28
C VAL A 72 -11.31 10.93 18.39
N VAL A 73 -11.16 9.70 18.85
CA VAL A 73 -11.91 9.12 19.96
C VAL A 73 -10.96 8.76 21.09
N ALA A 74 -11.39 8.97 22.33
CA ALA A 74 -10.66 8.58 23.52
C ALA A 74 -11.62 8.23 24.65
N ASP A 75 -11.29 7.21 25.44
CA ASP A 75 -12.07 6.82 26.63
C ASP A 75 -13.57 6.59 26.33
N GLY A 76 -13.87 5.94 25.21
CA GLY A 76 -15.24 5.68 24.73
C GLY A 76 -16.01 6.89 24.18
N GLU A 77 -15.38 8.05 24.01
CA GLU A 77 -16.02 9.28 23.54
C GLU A 77 -15.32 9.90 22.32
N THR A 78 -16.07 10.59 21.46
CA THR A 78 -15.49 11.39 20.37
C THR A 78 -14.99 12.73 20.92
N VAL A 79 -13.67 12.90 20.98
CA VAL A 79 -13.03 14.11 21.51
C VAL A 79 -12.77 15.17 20.43
N VAL A 80 -12.58 14.75 19.18
CA VAL A 80 -12.49 15.65 18.02
C VAL A 80 -13.31 15.06 16.88
N SER A 81 -14.12 15.88 16.22
CA SER A 81 -14.77 15.56 14.96
C SER A 81 -14.92 16.84 14.15
N LYS A 82 -14.10 17.02 13.12
CA LYS A 82 -14.01 18.27 12.37
C LYS A 82 -13.93 18.02 10.88
N GLY A 83 -14.65 18.85 10.12
CA GLY A 83 -14.51 18.99 8.67
C GLY A 83 -13.67 20.22 8.34
N TYR A 84 -12.75 20.09 7.40
CA TYR A 84 -11.89 21.16 6.89
C TYR A 84 -12.05 21.29 5.39
N GLY A 85 -12.08 22.52 4.87
CA GLY A 85 -12.22 22.76 3.43
C GLY A 85 -13.61 22.41 2.89
N GLU A 86 -13.67 21.92 1.66
CA GLU A 86 -14.90 21.77 0.87
C GLU A 86 -15.12 20.32 0.43
N ALA A 87 -16.35 19.83 0.61
CA ALA A 87 -16.85 18.56 0.08
C ALA A 87 -17.17 18.64 -1.43
N ASP A 88 -17.58 19.82 -1.90
CA ASP A 88 -17.74 20.11 -3.33
C ASP A 88 -17.14 21.48 -3.64
N PRO A 89 -15.98 21.54 -4.34
CA PRO A 89 -15.30 22.78 -4.68
C PRO A 89 -16.01 23.61 -5.77
N THR A 90 -16.97 23.02 -6.50
CA THR A 90 -17.79 23.75 -7.48
C THR A 90 -18.97 24.43 -6.80
N ALA A 91 -19.60 23.74 -5.84
CA ALA A 91 -20.74 24.27 -5.09
C ALA A 91 -20.30 25.04 -3.82
N HIS A 92 -19.01 25.03 -3.47
CA HIS A 92 -18.46 25.53 -2.21
C HIS A 92 -19.18 24.96 -0.98
N THR A 93 -19.50 23.67 -1.03
CA THR A 93 -20.12 22.97 0.09
C THR A 93 -19.03 22.61 1.10
N ALA A 94 -19.16 23.05 2.34
CA ALA A 94 -18.19 22.74 3.39
C ALA A 94 -18.14 21.24 3.72
N MET A 95 -16.97 20.75 4.12
CA MET A 95 -16.86 19.42 4.74
C MET A 95 -17.60 19.41 6.08
N ASP A 96 -18.44 18.41 6.29
CA ASP A 96 -19.21 18.19 7.51
C ASP A 96 -18.98 16.75 7.99
N PRO A 97 -18.40 16.53 9.18
CA PRO A 97 -18.08 15.19 9.66
C PRO A 97 -19.33 14.32 9.92
N ASP A 98 -20.52 14.91 10.05
CA ASP A 98 -21.78 14.19 10.26
C ASP A 98 -22.57 13.99 8.95
N ARG A 99 -22.28 14.77 7.90
CA ARG A 99 -23.14 14.87 6.70
C ARG A 99 -22.43 14.63 5.38
N THR A 100 -21.11 14.60 5.37
CA THR A 100 -20.30 14.32 4.18
C THR A 100 -19.93 12.85 4.12
N GLY A 101 -20.45 12.15 3.12
CA GLY A 101 -20.13 10.75 2.84
C GLY A 101 -18.83 10.65 2.02
N VAL A 102 -17.86 9.86 2.47
CA VAL A 102 -16.57 9.65 1.81
C VAL A 102 -16.36 8.18 1.55
N TYR A 103 -15.87 7.82 0.35
CA TYR A 103 -15.57 6.45 -0.02
C TYR A 103 -14.37 5.92 0.77
N THR A 104 -14.63 4.95 1.63
CA THR A 104 -13.72 4.38 2.62
C THR A 104 -12.49 3.68 2.02
N GLY A 105 -12.61 3.21 0.77
CA GLY A 105 -11.65 2.32 0.18
C GLY A 105 -11.37 1.12 1.11
N SER A 106 -10.09 0.81 1.26
CA SER A 106 -9.69 -0.41 1.98
C SER A 106 -9.90 -0.42 3.50
N ILE A 107 -10.44 0.65 4.10
CA ILE A 107 -10.97 0.61 5.48
C ILE A 107 -12.12 -0.41 5.60
N ALA A 108 -12.96 -0.55 4.57
CA ALA A 108 -14.13 -1.45 4.62
C ALA A 108 -13.76 -2.93 4.84
N LYS A 109 -12.51 -3.32 4.58
CA LYS A 109 -11.98 -4.64 4.91
C LYS A 109 -12.08 -4.96 6.40
N LEU A 110 -12.09 -3.95 7.26
CA LEU A 110 -12.36 -4.10 8.68
C LEU A 110 -13.79 -4.62 8.91
N PHE A 111 -14.79 -4.12 8.17
CA PHE A 111 -16.16 -4.62 8.27
C PHE A 111 -16.26 -6.09 7.81
N THR A 112 -15.60 -6.42 6.70
CA THR A 112 -15.52 -7.80 6.19
C THR A 112 -14.87 -8.75 7.21
N ALA A 113 -13.74 -8.34 7.80
CA ALA A 113 -13.05 -9.13 8.82
C ALA A 113 -13.89 -9.30 10.10
N THR A 114 -14.60 -8.26 10.54
CA THR A 114 -15.56 -8.34 11.65
C THR A 114 -16.65 -9.37 11.35
N ALA A 115 -17.29 -9.30 10.18
CA ALA A 115 -18.36 -10.22 9.78
C ALA A 115 -17.89 -11.68 9.75
N VAL A 116 -16.70 -11.94 9.19
CA VAL A 116 -16.09 -13.28 9.21
C VAL A 116 -15.91 -13.77 10.64
N LEU A 117 -15.33 -12.96 11.54
CA LEU A 117 -15.06 -13.39 12.90
C LEU A 117 -16.32 -13.56 13.75
N GLN A 118 -17.39 -12.81 13.49
CA GLN A 118 -18.70 -13.05 14.09
C GLN A 118 -19.22 -14.45 13.71
N LEU A 119 -19.12 -14.83 12.44
CA LEU A 119 -19.53 -16.17 11.98
C LEU A 119 -18.60 -17.27 12.52
N VAL A 120 -17.32 -16.97 12.75
CA VAL A 120 -16.40 -17.89 13.45
C VAL A 120 -16.79 -18.06 14.92
N GLU A 121 -17.13 -16.98 15.61
CA GLU A 121 -17.63 -17.02 16.99
C GLU A 121 -18.93 -17.85 17.10
N GLN A 122 -19.80 -17.76 16.10
CA GLN A 122 -21.04 -18.55 15.99
C GLN A 122 -20.81 -20.02 15.61
N GLY A 123 -19.60 -20.38 15.15
CA GLY A 123 -19.25 -21.73 14.72
C GLY A 123 -19.71 -22.09 13.30
N GLU A 124 -20.12 -21.10 12.51
CA GLU A 124 -20.55 -21.26 11.10
C GLU A 124 -19.34 -21.26 10.14
N LEU A 125 -18.23 -20.62 10.54
CA LEU A 125 -16.96 -20.61 9.81
C LEU A 125 -15.81 -21.05 10.73
N ASP A 126 -14.75 -21.60 10.15
CA ASP A 126 -13.49 -21.89 10.83
C ASP A 126 -12.31 -21.27 10.08
N LEU A 127 -11.41 -20.61 10.83
CA LEU A 127 -10.31 -19.84 10.28
C LEU A 127 -9.26 -20.69 9.54
N HIS A 128 -9.17 -21.98 9.83
CA HIS A 128 -8.08 -22.85 9.38
C HIS A 128 -8.56 -24.01 8.50
N THR A 129 -9.86 -24.11 8.27
CA THR A 129 -10.48 -25.05 7.33
C THR A 129 -10.27 -24.57 5.89
N ASP A 130 -10.14 -25.51 4.95
CA ASP A 130 -10.06 -25.19 3.52
C ASP A 130 -11.34 -24.47 3.10
N VAL A 131 -11.20 -23.29 2.48
CA VAL A 131 -12.36 -22.51 2.04
C VAL A 131 -13.21 -23.25 0.99
N ASN A 132 -12.61 -24.20 0.24
CA ASN A 132 -13.35 -25.06 -0.68
C ASN A 132 -14.37 -25.98 0.01
N GLU A 133 -14.30 -26.18 1.33
CA GLU A 133 -15.33 -26.94 2.06
C GLU A 133 -16.64 -26.15 2.21
N TYR A 134 -16.59 -24.82 2.11
CA TYR A 134 -17.76 -23.95 2.17
C TYR A 134 -18.28 -23.59 0.78
N LEU A 135 -17.37 -23.32 -0.17
CA LEU A 135 -17.73 -22.87 -1.52
C LEU A 135 -18.41 -23.98 -2.33
N THR A 136 -19.47 -23.63 -3.06
CA THR A 136 -20.24 -24.59 -3.88
C THR A 136 -20.41 -24.15 -5.34
N ASP A 137 -20.20 -22.87 -5.60
CA ASP A 137 -20.34 -22.13 -6.85
C ASP A 137 -18.99 -21.95 -7.58
N LEU A 138 -17.87 -21.99 -6.84
CA LEU A 138 -16.52 -21.95 -7.39
C LEU A 138 -15.57 -22.88 -6.62
N GLU A 139 -14.47 -23.27 -7.26
CA GLU A 139 -13.42 -24.11 -6.66
C GLU A 139 -12.07 -23.41 -6.82
N ILE A 140 -11.34 -23.25 -5.72
CA ILE A 140 -9.95 -22.77 -5.75
C ILE A 140 -9.04 -23.94 -6.12
N PRO A 141 -8.28 -23.87 -7.23
CA PRO A 141 -7.44 -24.96 -7.66
C PRO A 141 -6.36 -25.34 -6.63
N GLU A 142 -6.10 -26.64 -6.51
CA GLU A 142 -5.00 -27.21 -5.71
C GLU A 142 -3.61 -26.98 -6.36
N THR A 143 -3.29 -25.72 -6.70
CA THR A 143 -2.00 -25.29 -7.26
C THR A 143 -0.80 -25.68 -6.37
N TYR A 144 -1.00 -25.72 -5.06
CA TYR A 144 -0.01 -26.11 -4.06
C TYR A 144 -0.55 -27.28 -3.21
N PRO A 145 -0.21 -28.53 -3.56
CA PRO A 145 -0.77 -29.71 -2.90
C PRO A 145 -0.52 -29.74 -1.39
N GLY A 146 -1.57 -30.08 -0.63
CA GLY A 146 -1.53 -30.11 0.84
C GLY A 146 -1.43 -28.74 1.53
N ARG A 147 -1.58 -27.63 0.78
CA ARG A 147 -1.58 -26.26 1.30
C ARG A 147 -2.84 -25.51 0.82
N PRO A 148 -4.00 -25.83 1.41
CA PRO A 148 -5.27 -25.19 1.06
C PRO A 148 -5.28 -23.71 1.46
N VAL A 149 -6.15 -22.95 0.80
CA VAL A 149 -6.44 -21.57 1.21
C VAL A 149 -7.45 -21.62 2.36
N THR A 150 -7.27 -20.78 3.37
CA THR A 150 -8.13 -20.73 4.57
C THR A 150 -8.52 -19.28 4.82
N LEU A 151 -9.57 -19.03 5.62
CA LEU A 151 -9.95 -17.67 6.02
C LEU A 151 -8.81 -16.92 6.73
N HIS A 152 -8.01 -17.61 7.53
CA HIS A 152 -6.79 -17.05 8.12
C HIS A 152 -5.83 -16.52 7.04
N HIS A 153 -5.62 -17.29 5.96
CA HIS A 153 -4.78 -16.84 4.85
C HIS A 153 -5.37 -15.64 4.11
N LEU A 154 -6.70 -15.59 3.93
CA LEU A 154 -7.38 -14.47 3.28
C LEU A 154 -7.23 -13.18 4.09
N LEU A 155 -7.55 -13.23 5.39
CA LEU A 155 -7.60 -12.06 6.25
C LEU A 155 -6.20 -11.50 6.60
N THR A 156 -5.16 -12.33 6.52
CA THR A 156 -3.75 -11.91 6.74
C THR A 156 -2.99 -11.58 5.46
N TYR A 157 -3.65 -11.61 4.30
CA TYR A 157 -3.05 -11.42 2.97
C TYR A 157 -1.92 -12.41 2.65
N SER A 158 -2.03 -13.65 3.15
CA SER A 158 -1.05 -14.71 2.95
C SER A 158 -1.56 -15.84 2.05
N ALA A 159 -2.67 -15.66 1.33
CA ALA A 159 -3.27 -16.68 0.46
C ALA A 159 -2.51 -16.96 -0.86
N GLY A 160 -1.64 -16.04 -1.30
CA GLY A 160 -0.79 -16.22 -2.47
C GLY A 160 -1.44 -16.01 -3.84
N PHE A 161 -2.62 -15.37 -3.88
CA PHE A 161 -3.26 -14.92 -5.13
C PHE A 161 -2.41 -13.87 -5.85
N ASP A 162 -2.48 -13.88 -7.19
CA ASP A 162 -1.97 -12.81 -8.03
C ASP A 162 -2.76 -11.51 -7.79
N ASP A 163 -2.11 -10.35 -7.92
CA ASP A 163 -2.77 -9.04 -7.76
C ASP A 163 -3.31 -8.57 -9.12
N ASP A 164 -4.56 -8.95 -9.40
CA ASP A 164 -5.28 -8.50 -10.59
C ASP A 164 -6.57 -7.80 -10.21
N ILE A 165 -6.54 -6.48 -10.27
CA ILE A 165 -7.71 -5.61 -10.06
C ILE A 165 -8.11 -4.88 -11.35
N TYR A 166 -7.59 -5.32 -12.49
CA TYR A 166 -7.76 -4.57 -13.72
C TYR A 166 -9.22 -4.52 -14.16
N GLY A 167 -9.77 -3.32 -14.30
CA GLY A 167 -11.15 -3.13 -14.79
C GLY A 167 -12.23 -3.48 -13.77
N TRP A 168 -11.89 -3.67 -12.49
CA TRP A 168 -12.87 -3.98 -11.45
C TRP A 168 -13.92 -2.89 -11.21
N SER A 169 -13.68 -1.67 -11.68
CA SER A 169 -14.60 -0.53 -11.58
C SER A 169 -15.04 0.00 -12.95
N GLN A 170 -15.13 -0.86 -13.97
CA GLN A 170 -15.58 -0.50 -15.33
C GLN A 170 -17.09 -0.67 -15.56
N TRP A 171 -17.85 -0.91 -14.50
CA TRP A 171 -19.26 -1.30 -14.57
C TRP A 171 -20.20 -0.09 -14.50
N ASP A 172 -21.33 -0.20 -15.21
CA ASP A 172 -22.49 0.66 -14.97
C ASP A 172 -23.37 0.05 -13.87
N ARG A 173 -24.09 0.89 -13.11
CA ARG A 173 -24.94 0.41 -12.00
C ARG A 173 -25.94 -0.68 -12.38
N GLN A 174 -26.49 -0.61 -13.59
CA GLN A 174 -27.51 -1.54 -14.06
C GLN A 174 -26.94 -2.92 -14.45
N ASP A 175 -25.63 -3.00 -14.63
CA ASP A 175 -24.90 -4.18 -15.12
C ASP A 175 -23.91 -4.69 -14.06
N LEU A 176 -24.03 -4.24 -12.80
CA LEU A 176 -23.15 -4.64 -11.71
C LEU A 176 -23.42 -6.12 -11.37
N PRO A 177 -22.43 -7.02 -11.49
CA PRO A 177 -22.62 -8.43 -11.17
C PRO A 177 -22.78 -8.62 -9.66
N SER A 178 -23.46 -9.70 -9.28
CA SER A 178 -23.47 -10.16 -7.89
C SER A 178 -22.07 -10.55 -7.41
N LEU A 179 -21.87 -10.62 -6.10
CA LEU A 179 -20.59 -11.05 -5.52
C LEU A 179 -20.23 -12.49 -5.91
N GLU A 180 -21.23 -13.37 -6.03
CA GLU A 180 -21.10 -14.73 -6.59
C GLU A 180 -20.57 -14.70 -8.03
N GLU A 181 -21.25 -13.99 -8.94
CA GLU A 181 -20.85 -13.92 -10.35
C GLU A 181 -19.44 -13.33 -10.50
N PHE A 182 -19.12 -12.31 -9.71
CA PHE A 182 -17.83 -11.65 -9.74
C PHE A 182 -16.70 -12.56 -9.23
N THR A 183 -16.88 -13.21 -8.08
CA THR A 183 -15.86 -14.12 -7.53
C THR A 183 -15.61 -15.34 -8.42
N ALA A 184 -16.64 -15.88 -9.05
CA ALA A 184 -16.50 -16.98 -10.01
C ALA A 184 -15.84 -16.53 -11.33
N GLY A 185 -16.11 -15.31 -11.79
CA GLY A 185 -15.58 -14.77 -13.05
C GLY A 185 -14.14 -14.27 -12.98
N GLU A 186 -13.72 -13.73 -11.83
CA GLU A 186 -12.44 -13.02 -11.63
C GLU A 186 -11.44 -13.77 -10.73
N LEU A 187 -11.58 -15.10 -10.57
CA LEU A 187 -10.68 -15.90 -9.72
C LEU A 187 -9.21 -15.80 -10.19
N PRO A 188 -8.31 -15.14 -9.43
CA PRO A 188 -6.92 -14.98 -9.83
C PRO A 188 -6.14 -16.29 -9.68
N SER A 189 -5.10 -16.45 -10.48
CA SER A 189 -4.16 -17.55 -10.28
C SER A 189 -3.42 -17.43 -8.95
N ARG A 190 -3.03 -18.55 -8.34
CA ARG A 190 -2.10 -18.54 -7.20
C ARG A 190 -0.66 -18.56 -7.70
N VAL A 191 0.12 -17.57 -7.29
CA VAL A 191 1.53 -17.39 -7.69
C VAL A 191 2.49 -17.76 -6.58
N ARG A 192 1.99 -17.92 -5.35
CA ARG A 192 2.76 -18.36 -4.18
C ARG A 192 1.96 -19.33 -3.29
N PRO A 193 2.63 -20.22 -2.55
CA PRO A 193 1.98 -21.04 -1.53
C PRO A 193 1.35 -20.18 -0.42
N PRO A 194 0.20 -20.60 0.13
CA PRO A 194 -0.41 -19.92 1.28
C PRO A 194 0.49 -19.98 2.53
N GLY A 195 0.46 -18.91 3.32
CA GLY A 195 1.17 -18.80 4.60
C GLY A 195 2.68 -18.55 4.51
N GLU A 196 3.24 -18.32 3.31
CA GLU A 196 4.68 -18.05 3.16
C GLU A 196 5.04 -16.57 3.30
N LEU A 197 4.27 -15.66 2.69
CA LEU A 197 4.55 -14.22 2.67
C LEU A 197 3.27 -13.41 2.78
N VAL A 198 3.39 -12.20 3.36
CA VAL A 198 2.35 -11.18 3.29
C VAL A 198 2.43 -10.47 1.95
N ALA A 199 1.35 -10.51 1.18
CA ALA A 199 1.19 -9.72 -0.02
C ALA A 199 -0.26 -9.26 -0.10
N TYR A 200 -0.50 -7.99 0.26
CA TYR A 200 -1.81 -7.37 0.19
C TYR A 200 -2.54 -7.70 -1.11
N ASN A 201 -3.79 -8.13 -1.00
CA ASN A 201 -4.58 -8.62 -2.12
C ASN A 201 -6.08 -8.32 -1.90
N ASN A 202 -6.72 -7.65 -2.86
CA ASN A 202 -8.13 -7.28 -2.75
C ASN A 202 -9.04 -8.48 -2.93
N PHE A 203 -8.74 -9.39 -3.87
CA PHE A 203 -9.54 -10.58 -4.13
C PHE A 203 -9.68 -11.45 -2.87
N ALA A 204 -8.65 -11.53 -2.03
CA ALA A 204 -8.71 -12.25 -0.77
C ALA A 204 -9.88 -11.79 0.12
N TYR A 205 -10.16 -10.49 0.16
CA TYR A 205 -11.29 -9.94 0.92
C TYR A 205 -12.62 -10.05 0.19
N VAL A 206 -12.64 -9.97 -1.14
CA VAL A 206 -13.83 -10.27 -1.95
C VAL A 206 -14.29 -11.71 -1.67
N LEU A 207 -13.36 -12.67 -1.69
CA LEU A 207 -13.66 -14.06 -1.37
C LEU A 207 -14.08 -14.26 0.09
N ALA A 208 -13.48 -13.53 1.03
CA ALA A 208 -13.91 -13.55 2.43
C ALA A 208 -15.36 -13.04 2.58
N GLY A 209 -15.74 -11.98 1.86
CA GLY A 209 -17.12 -11.52 1.80
C GLY A 209 -18.07 -12.55 1.17
N ARG A 210 -17.63 -13.26 0.13
CA ARG A 210 -18.44 -14.35 -0.46
C ARG A 210 -18.66 -15.49 0.54
N LEU A 211 -17.67 -15.83 1.34
CA LEU A 211 -17.81 -16.83 2.41
C LEU A 211 -18.79 -16.38 3.52
N VAL A 212 -18.90 -15.07 3.78
CA VAL A 212 -19.95 -14.52 4.65
C VAL A 212 -21.33 -14.80 4.06
N GLU A 213 -21.54 -14.58 2.76
CA GLU A 213 -22.83 -14.86 2.11
C GLU A 213 -23.19 -16.35 2.17
N VAL A 214 -22.21 -17.21 1.88
CA VAL A 214 -22.40 -18.66 1.87
C VAL A 214 -22.75 -19.19 3.26
N ALA A 215 -22.05 -18.74 4.30
CA ALA A 215 -22.26 -19.24 5.66
C ALA A 215 -23.53 -18.66 6.32
N SER A 216 -23.82 -17.38 6.08
CA SER A 216 -25.01 -16.72 6.68
C SER A 216 -26.30 -16.95 5.89
N GLY A 217 -26.20 -17.17 4.58
CA GLY A 217 -27.34 -17.18 3.67
C GLY A 217 -27.93 -15.79 3.38
N GLN A 218 -27.25 -14.72 3.76
CA GLN A 218 -27.63 -13.32 3.51
C GLN A 218 -26.72 -12.70 2.42
N ASP A 219 -27.22 -11.68 1.72
CA ASP A 219 -26.37 -10.85 0.86
C ASP A 219 -25.31 -10.13 1.72
N PHE A 220 -24.08 -10.00 1.22
CA PHE A 220 -22.96 -9.48 2.01
C PHE A 220 -23.26 -8.09 2.60
N SER A 221 -23.86 -7.21 1.80
CA SER A 221 -24.21 -5.86 2.23
C SER A 221 -25.29 -5.85 3.31
N GLU A 222 -26.22 -6.80 3.28
CA GLU A 222 -27.27 -6.93 4.29
C GLU A 222 -26.68 -7.43 5.61
N TYR A 223 -25.85 -8.48 5.56
CA TYR A 223 -25.18 -9.00 6.76
C TYR A 223 -24.37 -7.91 7.46
N VAL A 224 -23.53 -7.18 6.72
CA VAL A 224 -22.70 -6.12 7.30
C VAL A 224 -23.56 -4.97 7.85
N ALA A 225 -24.63 -4.59 7.17
CA ALA A 225 -25.55 -3.56 7.69
C ALA A 225 -26.17 -3.99 9.03
N GLU A 226 -26.77 -5.17 9.10
CA GLU A 226 -27.51 -5.69 10.27
C GLU A 226 -26.59 -6.05 11.45
N HIS A 227 -25.44 -6.66 11.17
CA HIS A 227 -24.59 -7.28 12.20
C HIS A 227 -23.33 -6.48 12.56
N VAL A 228 -22.94 -5.50 11.74
CA VAL A 228 -21.73 -4.69 11.99
C VAL A 228 -22.08 -3.21 12.14
N LEU A 229 -22.77 -2.62 11.15
CA LEU A 229 -23.02 -1.18 11.13
C LEU A 229 -24.10 -0.77 12.14
N GLU A 230 -25.25 -1.44 12.15
CA GLU A 230 -26.35 -1.13 13.09
C GLU A 230 -25.94 -1.28 14.57
N PRO A 231 -25.26 -2.38 15.00
CA PRO A 231 -24.83 -2.52 16.39
C PRO A 231 -23.77 -1.50 16.81
N ALA A 232 -22.90 -1.08 15.88
CA ALA A 232 -21.95 0.00 16.11
C ALA A 232 -22.59 1.40 16.01
N GLY A 233 -23.87 1.51 15.65
CA GLY A 233 -24.58 2.79 15.50
C GLY A 233 -24.17 3.60 14.28
N MET A 234 -23.61 2.96 13.25
CA MET A 234 -23.12 3.59 12.02
C MET A 234 -24.23 3.80 10.97
N VAL A 235 -25.17 4.69 11.27
CA VAL A 235 -26.41 4.87 10.48
C VAL A 235 -26.23 5.64 9.17
N ASP A 236 -25.10 6.32 8.99
CA ASP A 236 -24.74 7.11 7.81
C ASP A 236 -23.63 6.43 6.97
N THR A 237 -23.36 5.15 7.26
CA THR A 237 -22.43 4.28 6.55
C THR A 237 -23.20 3.30 5.69
N SER A 238 -22.74 3.05 4.46
CA SER A 238 -23.40 2.12 3.56
C SER A 238 -22.41 1.25 2.79
N VAL A 239 -22.71 -0.05 2.79
CA VAL A 239 -22.10 -1.08 1.96
C VAL A 239 -22.98 -1.55 0.80
N GLY A 240 -24.22 -1.04 0.66
CA GLY A 240 -25.13 -1.40 -0.44
C GLY A 240 -25.12 -0.42 -1.61
N GLN A 241 -25.52 -0.91 -2.80
CA GLN A 241 -25.77 -0.11 -4.01
C GLN A 241 -27.22 -0.27 -4.52
N PRO A 242 -27.94 0.82 -4.85
CA PRO A 242 -27.58 2.20 -4.52
C PRO A 242 -27.53 2.41 -3.01
N HIS A 243 -26.69 3.33 -2.57
CA HIS A 243 -26.56 3.71 -1.17
C HIS A 243 -27.92 4.08 -0.55
N PRO A 244 -28.42 3.33 0.46
CA PRO A 244 -29.71 3.59 1.10
C PRO A 244 -29.61 4.64 2.22
N VAL A 245 -28.54 5.43 2.24
CA VAL A 245 -28.37 6.56 3.16
C VAL A 245 -29.11 7.78 2.60
N GLY A 246 -29.72 8.57 3.48
CA GLY A 246 -30.62 9.67 3.13
C GLY A 246 -29.96 10.86 2.41
N ASP A 247 -30.07 12.05 2.99
CA ASP A 247 -29.61 13.31 2.38
C ASP A 247 -28.08 13.55 2.54
N LEU A 248 -27.24 12.50 2.56
CA LEU A 248 -25.78 12.66 2.69
C LEU A 248 -25.18 13.31 1.45
N ALA A 249 -24.23 14.21 1.66
CA ALA A 249 -23.40 14.77 0.60
C ALA A 249 -22.27 13.79 0.28
N ILE A 250 -22.52 12.82 -0.62
CA ILE A 250 -21.50 11.84 -1.03
C ILE A 250 -20.50 12.50 -1.97
N VAL A 251 -19.23 12.50 -1.55
CA VAL A 251 -18.13 13.10 -2.30
C VAL A 251 -17.67 12.13 -3.37
N PRO A 252 -17.63 12.54 -4.66
CA PRO A 252 -17.18 11.68 -5.75
C PRO A 252 -15.67 11.43 -5.77
N GLY A 253 -14.90 12.09 -4.90
CA GLY A 253 -13.44 12.16 -4.94
C GLY A 253 -12.93 13.09 -6.05
N TYR A 254 -11.83 13.79 -5.78
CA TYR A 254 -11.28 14.81 -6.67
C TYR A 254 -9.79 14.64 -6.93
N ARG A 255 -9.31 15.20 -8.04
CA ARG A 255 -7.89 15.37 -8.32
C ARG A 255 -7.61 16.73 -8.94
N PRO A 256 -6.47 17.36 -8.65
CA PRO A 256 -6.11 18.62 -9.28
C PRO A 256 -5.76 18.42 -10.76
N THR A 257 -6.23 19.33 -11.61
CA THR A 257 -5.90 19.41 -13.05
C THR A 257 -5.72 20.88 -13.43
N GLU A 258 -4.52 21.27 -13.89
CA GLU A 258 -4.17 22.68 -14.12
C GLU A 258 -4.56 23.56 -12.91
N ASP A 259 -5.56 24.44 -13.03
CA ASP A 259 -6.04 25.32 -11.95
C ASP A 259 -7.38 24.86 -11.34
N GLU A 260 -7.90 23.69 -11.73
CA GLU A 260 -9.24 23.19 -11.35
C GLU A 260 -9.18 21.86 -10.57
N GLN A 261 -10.33 21.45 -10.04
CA GLN A 261 -10.56 20.13 -9.44
C GLN A 261 -11.45 19.30 -10.37
N THR A 262 -10.97 18.12 -10.76
CA THR A 262 -11.74 17.19 -11.60
C THR A 262 -12.21 16.01 -10.76
N ARG A 263 -13.45 15.56 -10.97
CA ARG A 263 -13.99 14.36 -10.33
C ARG A 263 -13.22 13.12 -10.79
N THR A 264 -12.96 12.24 -9.84
CA THR A 264 -12.37 10.92 -10.12
C THR A 264 -13.47 9.89 -10.41
N GLY A 265 -13.07 8.71 -10.87
CA GLY A 265 -13.95 7.55 -11.03
C GLY A 265 -13.31 6.32 -10.40
N GLY A 266 -14.08 5.24 -10.28
CA GLY A 266 -13.61 3.98 -9.68
C GLY A 266 -14.43 3.52 -8.46
N GLN A 267 -15.35 4.37 -7.99
CA GLN A 267 -16.12 4.18 -6.75
C GLN A 267 -17.38 3.31 -6.92
N LEU A 268 -17.48 2.56 -8.01
CA LEU A 268 -18.54 1.57 -8.26
C LEU A 268 -17.90 0.27 -8.72
N SER A 269 -18.07 -0.79 -7.94
CA SER A 269 -17.44 -2.09 -8.21
C SER A 269 -18.18 -3.20 -7.46
N PRO A 270 -18.28 -4.41 -8.02
CA PRO A 270 -18.84 -5.58 -7.31
C PRO A 270 -17.91 -6.08 -6.18
N ALA A 271 -16.70 -5.53 -6.06
CA ALA A 271 -15.72 -5.89 -5.04
C ALA A 271 -15.98 -5.19 -3.68
N THR A 272 -17.24 -4.94 -3.31
CA THR A 272 -17.64 -4.24 -2.07
C THR A 272 -16.95 -4.74 -0.80
N PRO A 273 -16.71 -6.06 -0.58
CA PRO A 273 -15.97 -6.52 0.61
C PRO A 273 -14.52 -6.01 0.70
N ALA A 274 -13.94 -5.55 -0.42
CA ALA A 274 -12.65 -4.88 -0.48
C ALA A 274 -12.76 -3.35 -0.33
N GLY A 275 -13.97 -2.79 -0.37
CA GLY A 275 -14.31 -1.39 -0.04
C GLY A 275 -14.36 -0.32 -1.13
N PRO A 276 -14.30 -0.61 -2.45
CA PRO A 276 -14.22 0.44 -3.46
C PRO A 276 -15.43 1.37 -3.52
N ASP A 277 -16.59 0.88 -3.10
CA ASP A 277 -17.87 1.56 -3.20
C ASP A 277 -18.52 1.79 -1.83
N VAL A 278 -17.82 1.52 -0.72
CA VAL A 278 -18.35 1.69 0.64
C VAL A 278 -18.15 3.13 1.10
N ILE A 279 -19.22 3.77 1.57
CA ILE A 279 -19.17 5.15 2.08
C ILE A 279 -19.36 5.21 3.60
N THR A 280 -18.75 6.22 4.23
CA THR A 280 -18.90 6.52 5.67
C THR A 280 -18.87 8.03 5.91
N THR A 281 -19.24 8.45 7.12
CA THR A 281 -18.96 9.79 7.66
C THR A 281 -17.86 9.73 8.73
N GLY A 282 -17.32 10.88 9.13
CA GLY A 282 -16.36 10.93 10.25
C GLY A 282 -17.00 10.53 11.56
N ALA A 283 -18.24 10.95 11.80
CA ALA A 283 -19.01 10.60 12.98
C ALA A 283 -19.19 9.09 13.13
N ASP A 284 -19.56 8.40 12.04
CA ASP A 284 -19.69 6.94 12.05
C ASP A 284 -18.35 6.23 12.24
N MET A 285 -17.27 6.74 11.65
CA MET A 285 -15.95 6.17 11.91
C MET A 285 -15.52 6.34 13.36
N GLY A 286 -15.90 7.44 14.02
CA GLY A 286 -15.75 7.58 15.46
C GLY A 286 -16.45 6.46 16.22
N ARG A 287 -17.72 6.18 15.89
CA ARG A 287 -18.48 5.08 16.51
C ARG A 287 -17.85 3.72 16.26
N PHE A 288 -17.36 3.46 15.04
CA PHE A 288 -16.67 2.23 14.73
C PHE A 288 -15.37 2.05 15.52
N MET A 289 -14.57 3.12 15.66
CA MET A 289 -13.35 3.08 16.44
C MET A 289 -13.65 2.80 17.92
N ILE A 290 -14.67 3.43 18.50
CA ILE A 290 -15.12 3.14 19.87
C ILE A 290 -15.53 1.66 19.99
N ALA A 291 -16.36 1.17 19.08
CA ALA A 291 -16.77 -0.25 19.07
C ALA A 291 -15.59 -1.22 18.92
N GLN A 292 -14.47 -0.82 18.29
CA GLN A 292 -13.25 -1.62 18.19
C GLN A 292 -12.38 -1.57 19.46
N LEU A 293 -12.50 -0.54 20.28
CA LEU A 293 -11.67 -0.34 21.47
C LEU A 293 -12.34 -0.85 22.75
N GLU A 294 -13.67 -0.84 22.80
CA GLU A 294 -14.44 -1.32 23.96
C GLU A 294 -14.23 -2.82 24.25
N GLU A 295 -14.13 -3.15 25.54
CA GLU A 295 -14.01 -4.55 26.00
C GLU A 295 -15.29 -5.36 25.72
N ASP A 296 -16.45 -4.77 26.05
CA ASP A 296 -17.78 -5.32 25.77
C ASP A 296 -18.31 -4.80 24.42
N SER A 297 -17.56 -5.07 23.35
CA SER A 297 -17.84 -4.56 22.01
C SER A 297 -19.18 -5.05 21.45
N PRO A 298 -19.98 -4.17 20.81
CA PRO A 298 -21.18 -4.57 20.08
C PRO A 298 -20.88 -5.39 18.82
N LEU A 299 -19.60 -5.51 18.42
CA LEU A 299 -19.16 -6.26 17.24
C LEU A 299 -18.96 -7.76 17.51
N GLY A 300 -19.10 -8.21 18.76
CA GLY A 300 -18.90 -9.61 19.17
C GLY A 300 -17.83 -9.72 20.27
N ALA A 301 -18.03 -10.67 21.20
CA ALA A 301 -17.24 -10.75 22.41
C ALA A 301 -15.81 -11.23 22.10
N GLY A 302 -14.86 -10.29 22.07
CA GLY A 302 -13.47 -10.57 21.71
C GLY A 302 -13.16 -10.55 20.22
N VAL A 303 -14.14 -10.23 19.36
CA VAL A 303 -13.93 -10.05 17.91
C VAL A 303 -12.88 -8.95 17.64
N PRO A 304 -12.99 -7.71 18.18
CA PRO A 304 -11.96 -6.69 17.96
C PRO A 304 -10.58 -7.13 18.43
N ARG A 305 -10.48 -7.75 19.61
CA ARG A 305 -9.20 -8.24 20.15
C ARG A 305 -8.58 -9.30 19.23
N ALA A 306 -9.37 -10.22 18.70
CA ALA A 306 -8.90 -11.22 17.74
C ALA A 306 -8.42 -10.58 16.43
N MET A 307 -9.10 -9.53 15.94
CA MET A 307 -8.68 -8.78 14.76
C MET A 307 -7.33 -8.09 14.96
N GLN A 308 -7.15 -7.44 16.10
CA GLN A 308 -6.01 -6.55 16.37
C GLN A 308 -4.75 -7.32 16.81
N HIS A 309 -4.90 -8.51 17.38
CA HIS A 309 -3.79 -9.39 17.76
C HIS A 309 -2.97 -9.84 16.54
N GLN A 310 -1.68 -10.15 16.74
CA GLN A 310 -0.81 -10.61 15.66
C GLN A 310 -1.24 -12.01 15.22
N GLN A 311 -1.69 -12.13 13.97
CA GLN A 311 -2.13 -13.40 13.40
C GLN A 311 -1.07 -14.03 12.52
N PHE A 312 -0.32 -13.21 11.78
CA PHE A 312 0.71 -13.70 10.89
C PHE A 312 1.88 -12.73 10.78
N SER A 313 3.10 -13.27 10.73
CA SER A 313 4.30 -12.51 10.36
C SER A 313 5.19 -13.39 9.51
N ALA A 314 5.75 -12.81 8.45
CA ALA A 314 6.71 -13.51 7.57
C ALA A 314 8.09 -13.68 8.24
N HIS A 315 8.36 -12.95 9.32
CA HIS A 315 9.57 -13.10 10.13
C HIS A 315 9.18 -13.26 11.62
N PRO A 316 9.58 -14.35 12.29
CA PRO A 316 9.07 -14.70 13.62
C PRO A 316 9.32 -13.64 14.70
N ASP A 317 10.39 -12.87 14.56
CA ASP A 317 10.75 -11.82 15.53
C ASP A 317 10.20 -10.43 15.20
N LEU A 318 9.48 -10.27 14.07
CA LEU A 318 8.92 -8.98 13.67
C LEU A 318 7.40 -8.96 13.86
N PRO A 319 6.82 -7.77 14.17
CA PRO A 319 5.39 -7.59 14.09
C PRO A 319 4.90 -7.85 12.67
N GLY A 320 3.60 -8.11 12.53
CA GLY A 320 3.03 -8.45 11.24
C GLY A 320 1.60 -7.98 11.08
N MET A 321 0.76 -8.88 10.60
CA MET A 321 -0.64 -8.63 10.33
C MET A 321 -1.51 -9.19 11.45
N GLY A 322 -2.48 -8.39 11.90
CA GLY A 322 -3.73 -8.91 12.44
C GLY A 322 -4.68 -9.32 11.30
N TYR A 323 -5.95 -9.47 11.61
CA TYR A 323 -6.97 -9.60 10.56
C TYR A 323 -7.34 -8.19 10.06
N ALA A 324 -6.96 -7.91 8.83
CA ALA A 324 -6.96 -6.59 8.16
C ALA A 324 -5.99 -5.54 8.75
N TRP A 325 -5.73 -5.58 10.06
CA TRP A 325 -4.86 -4.63 10.75
C TRP A 325 -3.37 -4.84 10.47
N GLU A 326 -2.65 -3.75 10.23
CA GLU A 326 -1.18 -3.74 10.22
C GLU A 326 -0.66 -3.34 11.60
N GLN A 327 0.28 -4.11 12.15
CA GLN A 327 0.91 -3.75 13.42
C GLN A 327 2.11 -2.85 13.21
N ARG A 328 2.15 -1.75 13.95
CA ARG A 328 3.18 -0.72 13.86
C ARG A 328 3.56 -0.20 15.24
N ALA A 329 4.71 0.46 15.29
CA ALA A 329 5.11 1.25 16.44
C ALA A 329 5.15 2.74 16.06
N MET A 330 4.57 3.60 16.91
CA MET A 330 4.63 5.06 16.76
C MET A 330 4.88 5.66 18.13
N GLN A 331 5.95 6.47 18.27
CA GLN A 331 6.31 7.12 19.53
C GLN A 331 6.42 6.15 20.73
N GLY A 332 7.00 4.97 20.48
CA GLY A 332 7.13 3.91 21.49
C GLY A 332 5.82 3.19 21.84
N GLN A 333 4.69 3.57 21.25
CA GLN A 333 3.40 2.92 21.43
C GLN A 333 3.15 1.87 20.37
N GLN A 334 2.48 0.79 20.76
CA GLN A 334 1.94 -0.20 19.82
C GLN A 334 0.65 0.34 19.21
N VAL A 335 0.61 0.34 17.88
CA VAL A 335 -0.50 0.88 17.10
C VAL A 335 -0.93 -0.16 16.07
N VAL A 336 -2.23 -0.33 15.91
CA VAL A 336 -2.77 -1.04 14.74
C VAL A 336 -3.31 -0.03 13.76
N THR A 337 -2.93 -0.16 12.48
CA THR A 337 -3.29 0.79 11.44
C THR A 337 -3.98 0.11 10.27
N LYS A 338 -4.89 0.84 9.63
CA LYS A 338 -5.46 0.47 8.35
C LYS A 338 -5.64 1.73 7.51
N ASP A 339 -5.18 1.64 6.27
CA ASP A 339 -5.39 2.68 5.28
C ASP A 339 -6.46 2.26 4.26
N GLY A 340 -7.07 3.24 3.63
CA GLY A 340 -8.09 3.04 2.61
C GLY A 340 -7.98 4.05 1.50
N ASP A 341 -7.62 3.58 0.31
CA ASP A 341 -7.45 4.43 -0.85
C ASP A 341 -8.45 4.09 -1.95
N GLN A 342 -9.01 5.15 -2.53
CA GLN A 342 -9.68 5.16 -3.81
C GLN A 342 -9.20 6.40 -4.58
N PRO A 343 -9.25 6.40 -5.92
CA PRO A 343 -9.02 7.62 -6.67
C PRO A 343 -9.85 8.75 -6.07
N GLY A 344 -9.18 9.82 -5.66
CA GLY A 344 -9.79 11.03 -5.11
C GLY A 344 -10.27 10.95 -3.66
N THR A 345 -10.09 9.85 -2.94
CA THR A 345 -10.41 9.76 -1.50
C THR A 345 -9.42 8.88 -0.74
N HIS A 346 -8.88 9.39 0.37
CA HIS A 346 -7.83 8.71 1.15
C HIS A 346 -8.20 8.67 2.62
N HIS A 347 -8.14 7.48 3.21
CA HIS A 347 -8.43 7.23 4.61
C HIS A 347 -7.22 6.65 5.32
N ASN A 348 -7.00 7.11 6.54
CA ASN A 348 -5.95 6.59 7.42
C ASN A 348 -6.57 6.42 8.80
N MET A 349 -6.44 5.22 9.36
CA MET A 349 -6.94 4.90 10.69
C MET A 349 -5.85 4.28 11.54
N ALA A 350 -5.77 4.73 12.79
CA ALA A 350 -4.93 4.15 13.81
C ALA A 350 -5.72 3.92 15.09
N LEU A 351 -5.53 2.76 15.72
CA LEU A 351 -6.02 2.47 17.06
C LEU A 351 -4.84 2.18 17.99
N LEU A 352 -4.94 2.65 19.22
CA LEU A 352 -4.04 2.36 20.32
C LEU A 352 -4.85 1.71 21.44
N PRO A 353 -5.15 0.39 21.36
CA PRO A 353 -6.08 -0.27 22.29
C PRO A 353 -5.67 -0.19 23.75
N GLN A 354 -4.36 -0.06 24.03
CA GLN A 354 -3.85 0.07 25.40
C GLN A 354 -4.19 1.41 26.06
N HIS A 355 -4.56 2.41 25.25
CA HIS A 355 -4.83 3.78 25.66
C HIS A 355 -6.26 4.22 25.35
N ASP A 356 -7.11 3.29 24.89
CA ASP A 356 -8.47 3.56 24.43
C ASP A 356 -8.55 4.77 23.46
N LEU A 357 -7.57 4.87 22.55
CA LEU A 357 -7.42 6.01 21.63
C LEU A 357 -7.55 5.54 20.18
N GLY A 358 -8.36 6.25 19.39
CA GLY A 358 -8.55 6.03 17.97
C GLY A 358 -8.46 7.32 17.16
N ILE A 359 -7.85 7.25 15.99
CA ILE A 359 -7.65 8.39 15.08
C ILE A 359 -8.08 7.97 13.68
N HIS A 360 -8.91 8.77 13.05
CA HIS A 360 -9.33 8.63 11.66
C HIS A 360 -9.15 9.95 10.92
N VAL A 361 -8.55 9.86 9.74
CA VAL A 361 -8.37 10.98 8.81
C VAL A 361 -8.90 10.55 7.46
N ALA A 362 -9.71 11.40 6.84
CA ALA A 362 -10.21 11.24 5.47
C ALA A 362 -9.92 12.49 4.64
N TYR A 363 -9.29 12.37 3.48
CA TYR A 363 -9.18 13.43 2.48
C TYR A 363 -10.10 13.16 1.30
N THR A 364 -10.66 14.22 0.73
CA THR A 364 -11.56 14.20 -0.43
C THR A 364 -10.88 14.65 -1.72
N GLY A 365 -9.58 14.39 -1.85
CA GLY A 365 -8.89 14.49 -3.13
C GLY A 365 -7.49 13.92 -3.12
N ASP A 366 -6.97 13.54 -4.30
CA ASP A 366 -5.63 12.98 -4.49
C ASP A 366 -4.51 13.95 -4.09
N GLY A 367 -4.76 15.24 -4.29
CA GLY A 367 -3.73 16.26 -4.24
C GLY A 367 -2.75 16.20 -5.42
N THR A 368 -1.80 17.14 -5.43
CA THR A 368 -0.75 17.21 -6.44
C THR A 368 0.21 16.04 -6.22
N ASP A 369 0.47 15.27 -7.28
CA ASP A 369 1.35 14.08 -7.23
C ASP A 369 1.00 13.09 -6.09
N GLN A 370 -0.29 12.85 -5.85
CA GLN A 370 -0.80 11.97 -4.79
C GLN A 370 -0.45 12.41 -3.35
N ALA A 371 -0.21 13.70 -3.09
CA ALA A 371 0.15 14.21 -1.77
C ALA A 371 -0.78 13.75 -0.62
N ALA A 372 -2.09 13.62 -0.88
CA ALA A 372 -3.05 13.19 0.13
C ALA A 372 -2.84 11.74 0.61
N PHE A 373 -2.28 10.88 -0.24
CA PHE A 373 -1.99 9.48 0.09
C PHE A 373 -1.04 9.38 1.28
N TRP A 374 -0.05 10.27 1.37
CA TRP A 374 0.92 10.31 2.46
C TRP A 374 0.52 11.27 3.59
N GLY A 375 -0.01 12.44 3.25
CA GLY A 375 -0.31 13.49 4.23
C GLY A 375 -1.21 13.04 5.38
N GLY A 376 -2.10 12.07 5.14
CA GLY A 376 -3.00 11.56 6.18
C GLY A 376 -2.29 10.66 7.18
N LYS A 377 -1.27 9.91 6.72
CA LYS A 377 -0.39 9.11 7.57
C LYS A 377 0.49 10.03 8.43
N GLU A 378 0.96 11.14 7.87
CA GLU A 378 1.70 12.16 8.62
C GLU A 378 0.82 12.78 9.70
N LEU A 379 -0.43 13.10 9.38
CA LEU A 379 -1.35 13.69 10.34
C LEU A 379 -1.66 12.73 11.49
N VAL A 380 -1.90 11.44 11.21
CA VAL A 380 -2.03 10.40 12.25
C VAL A 380 -0.78 10.35 13.13
N ARG A 381 0.42 10.35 12.54
CA ARG A 381 1.68 10.35 13.30
C ARG A 381 1.86 11.61 14.15
N ALA A 382 1.45 12.77 13.64
CA ALA A 382 1.51 14.04 14.36
C ALA A 382 0.55 14.04 15.56
N VAL A 383 -0.67 13.52 15.40
CA VAL A 383 -1.62 13.37 16.51
C VAL A 383 -1.09 12.41 17.58
N VAL A 384 -0.49 11.29 17.19
CA VAL A 384 0.16 10.38 18.15
C VAL A 384 1.37 11.05 18.80
N ALA A 385 2.17 11.82 18.06
CA ALA A 385 3.27 12.58 18.64
C ALA A 385 2.79 13.55 19.72
N GLU A 386 1.83 14.42 19.39
CA GLU A 386 1.22 15.37 20.32
C GLU A 386 0.63 14.68 21.55
N ALA A 387 -0.12 13.60 21.35
CA ALA A 387 -0.75 12.86 22.45
C ALA A 387 0.26 12.26 23.43
N PHE A 388 1.50 12.01 22.99
CA PHE A 388 2.56 11.39 23.79
C PHE A 388 3.83 12.24 23.89
N GLU A 389 3.75 13.56 23.63
CA GLU A 389 4.90 14.48 23.55
C GLU A 389 5.70 14.61 24.86
N ASN A 390 5.18 14.04 25.96
CA ASN A 390 5.82 13.96 27.27
C ASN A 390 6.12 12.52 27.75
N GLY A 391 6.06 11.53 26.87
CA GLY A 391 6.58 10.20 27.12
C GLY A 391 8.10 10.25 27.09
N ASP A 392 8.73 10.19 28.25
CA ASP A 392 10.18 10.19 28.40
C ASP A 392 10.80 9.33 27.29
N GLY A 393 11.72 9.91 26.51
CA GLY A 393 12.50 9.24 25.46
C GLY A 393 13.36 8.07 25.95
N THR A 394 13.02 7.47 27.08
CA THR A 394 13.28 6.08 27.41
C THR A 394 12.23 5.22 26.73
N SER A 395 12.58 4.72 25.56
CA SER A 395 12.14 3.40 25.10
C SER A 395 11.87 2.49 26.31
N SER A 396 10.59 2.17 26.58
CA SER A 396 10.31 0.83 27.10
C SER A 396 10.66 -0.08 25.91
N GLY A 397 11.85 -0.66 25.91
CA GLY A 397 12.14 -1.69 26.89
C GLY A 397 11.54 -3.02 26.47
N ALA A 398 11.27 -3.23 25.17
CA ALA A 398 11.77 -4.44 24.52
C ALA A 398 13.26 -4.24 24.19
N SER A 399 14.06 -3.87 25.18
CA SER A 399 15.40 -4.43 25.28
C SER A 399 15.20 -5.91 25.59
N THR A 400 14.88 -6.69 24.56
CA THR A 400 15.42 -8.04 24.52
C THR A 400 16.90 -7.88 24.89
N PRO A 401 17.41 -8.65 25.86
CA PRO A 401 18.84 -8.71 26.06
C PRO A 401 19.45 -8.83 24.66
N HIS A 402 20.45 -8.01 24.36
CA HIS A 402 21.39 -8.35 23.30
C HIS A 402 21.92 -9.73 23.72
N GLY A 403 21.22 -10.78 23.30
CA GLY A 403 21.77 -12.12 23.29
C GLY A 403 23.00 -11.95 22.44
N ASP A 404 24.15 -12.25 23.02
CA ASP A 404 25.40 -12.31 22.28
C ASP A 404 25.09 -12.93 20.91
N PRO A 405 25.50 -12.27 19.80
CA PRO A 405 25.18 -12.76 18.47
C PRO A 405 25.53 -14.24 18.42
N ALA A 406 24.57 -15.05 17.95
CA ALA A 406 24.80 -16.46 17.77
C ALA A 406 26.13 -16.63 17.00
N PRO A 407 27.10 -17.41 17.51
CA PRO A 407 28.39 -17.51 16.86
C PRO A 407 28.19 -18.17 15.50
N GLY A 408 28.35 -17.43 14.41
CA GLY A 408 28.20 -18.01 13.07
C GLY A 408 28.51 -17.09 11.89
N THR A 409 28.06 -15.85 11.92
CA THR A 409 28.22 -14.90 10.78
C THR A 409 28.60 -13.52 11.28
N SER A 410 29.60 -12.93 10.64
CA SER A 410 29.95 -11.52 10.86
C SER A 410 28.84 -10.61 10.32
N GLU A 411 28.67 -9.42 10.93
CA GLU A 411 27.72 -8.40 10.47
C GLU A 411 27.90 -8.08 8.97
N GLN A 412 29.15 -8.11 8.51
CA GLN A 412 29.51 -7.96 7.10
C GLN A 412 28.92 -9.07 6.22
N GLU A 413 29.06 -10.35 6.63
CA GLU A 413 28.49 -11.47 5.87
C GLU A 413 26.96 -11.39 5.79
N ALA A 414 26.30 -10.90 6.85
CA ALA A 414 24.85 -10.65 6.84
C ALA A 414 24.47 -9.56 5.83
N ALA A 415 25.17 -8.42 5.85
CA ALA A 415 24.95 -7.33 4.89
C ALA A 415 25.22 -7.77 3.44
N ASP A 416 26.32 -8.48 3.19
CA ASP A 416 26.68 -8.96 1.85
C ASP A 416 25.69 -9.99 1.32
N ALA A 417 25.09 -10.81 2.20
CA ALA A 417 24.09 -11.83 1.81
C ALA A 417 22.76 -11.24 1.32
N VAL A 418 22.42 -10.03 1.76
CA VAL A 418 21.15 -9.37 1.43
C VAL A 418 21.28 -8.32 0.32
N ALA A 419 22.50 -8.04 -0.14
CA ALA A 419 22.72 -7.11 -1.24
C ALA A 419 22.09 -7.62 -2.54
N GLY A 420 21.34 -6.77 -3.24
CA GLY A 420 20.62 -7.18 -4.44
C GLY A 420 19.51 -6.24 -4.88
N THR A 421 18.70 -6.72 -5.81
CA THR A 421 17.48 -6.03 -6.26
C THR A 421 16.28 -6.89 -5.92
N TYR A 422 15.24 -6.26 -5.40
CA TYR A 422 14.01 -6.89 -4.96
C TYR A 422 12.81 -6.24 -5.67
N ARG A 423 11.71 -6.98 -5.76
CA ARG A 423 10.41 -6.44 -6.16
C ARG A 423 9.39 -6.70 -5.06
N SER A 424 8.34 -5.89 -5.00
CA SER A 424 7.19 -6.20 -4.14
C SER A 424 6.56 -7.54 -4.53
N ALA A 425 6.24 -8.38 -3.55
CA ALA A 425 5.48 -9.63 -3.71
C ALA A 425 4.04 -9.39 -4.21
N ARG A 426 3.56 -8.13 -4.17
CA ARG A 426 2.29 -7.67 -4.77
C ARG A 426 2.37 -7.43 -6.28
N THR A 427 3.54 -7.62 -6.89
CA THR A 427 3.68 -7.43 -8.35
C THR A 427 2.79 -8.41 -9.09
N ALA A 428 1.91 -7.93 -9.96
CA ALA A 428 1.08 -8.77 -10.81
C ALA A 428 1.91 -9.68 -11.74
N HIS A 429 1.44 -10.90 -11.99
CA HIS A 429 2.07 -11.86 -12.91
C HIS A 429 1.27 -12.06 -14.22
N ALA A 430 -0.04 -11.89 -14.16
CA ALA A 430 -0.96 -12.14 -15.26
C ALA A 430 -1.19 -10.94 -16.20
N ASN A 431 -1.13 -9.70 -15.68
CA ASN A 431 -1.52 -8.50 -16.44
C ASN A 431 -0.41 -7.43 -16.53
N PHE A 432 -0.70 -6.35 -17.25
CA PHE A 432 0.27 -5.28 -17.59
C PHE A 432 0.75 -4.47 -16.39
N THR A 433 0.04 -4.44 -15.25
CA THR A 433 0.45 -3.66 -14.07
C THR A 433 1.76 -4.17 -13.49
N LYS A 434 2.20 -5.38 -13.89
CA LYS A 434 3.56 -5.88 -13.70
C LYS A 434 4.65 -4.86 -14.10
N VAL A 435 4.36 -3.95 -15.04
CA VAL A 435 5.27 -2.87 -15.42
C VAL A 435 5.71 -1.98 -14.25
N ALA A 436 4.93 -1.90 -13.16
CA ALA A 436 5.35 -1.21 -11.94
C ALA A 436 6.66 -1.77 -11.36
N SER A 437 6.92 -3.08 -11.55
CA SER A 437 8.17 -3.72 -11.12
C SER A 437 9.39 -3.30 -11.96
N LEU A 438 9.20 -2.56 -13.06
CA LEU A 438 10.27 -1.95 -13.85
C LEU A 438 10.71 -0.60 -13.25
N THR A 439 9.81 0.11 -12.57
CA THR A 439 10.00 1.51 -12.15
C THR A 439 10.10 1.70 -10.64
N ALA A 440 9.64 0.74 -9.85
CA ALA A 440 9.72 0.78 -8.38
C ALA A 440 10.41 -0.47 -7.79
N PRO A 441 11.66 -0.81 -8.19
CA PRO A 441 12.42 -1.83 -7.48
C PRO A 441 12.92 -1.32 -6.13
N VAL A 442 13.15 -2.26 -5.21
CA VAL A 442 13.99 -2.01 -4.04
C VAL A 442 15.41 -2.44 -4.37
N THR A 443 16.41 -1.59 -4.12
CA THR A 443 17.82 -1.97 -4.24
C THR A 443 18.49 -1.92 -2.89
N VAL A 444 19.31 -2.93 -2.59
CA VAL A 444 20.07 -3.05 -1.34
C VAL A 444 21.55 -3.12 -1.69
N GLU A 445 22.34 -2.19 -1.16
CA GLU A 445 23.79 -2.15 -1.30
C GLU A 445 24.46 -2.31 0.07
N ALA A 446 25.41 -3.24 0.19
CA ALA A 446 26.21 -3.41 1.40
C ALA A 446 27.46 -2.52 1.35
N ASP A 447 27.83 -1.90 2.47
CA ASP A 447 28.99 -1.00 2.55
C ASP A 447 30.29 -1.69 2.99
N GLY A 448 30.23 -3.00 3.25
CA GLY A 448 31.36 -3.80 3.72
C GLY A 448 31.67 -3.65 5.22
N THR A 449 30.84 -2.93 5.98
CA THR A 449 31.00 -2.72 7.43
C THR A 449 29.88 -3.33 8.26
N GLY A 450 28.96 -4.07 7.64
CA GLY A 450 27.75 -4.61 8.28
C GLY A 450 26.54 -3.69 8.19
N ARG A 451 26.61 -2.65 7.35
CA ARG A 451 25.49 -1.76 7.06
C ARG A 451 25.02 -1.97 5.64
N ILE A 452 23.73 -1.74 5.43
CA ILE A 452 23.11 -1.75 4.11
C ILE A 452 22.41 -0.44 3.84
N THR A 453 22.47 0.00 2.60
CA THR A 453 21.69 1.11 2.08
C THR A 453 20.58 0.56 1.21
N THR A 454 19.34 0.94 1.49
CA THR A 454 18.18 0.58 0.67
C THR A 454 17.62 1.79 -0.05
N VAL A 455 17.29 1.64 -1.32
CA VAL A 455 16.53 2.63 -2.10
C VAL A 455 15.17 2.04 -2.45
N GLY A 456 14.09 2.80 -2.24
CA GLY A 456 12.73 2.39 -2.55
C GLY A 456 12.02 1.52 -1.48
N LEU A 457 12.61 1.35 -0.30
CA LEU A 457 12.05 0.57 0.82
C LEU A 457 11.35 1.43 1.89
N SER A 458 11.29 2.76 1.69
CA SER A 458 10.62 3.65 2.65
C SER A 458 9.12 3.66 2.42
N ALA A 459 8.35 3.73 3.51
CA ALA A 459 6.93 4.07 3.44
C ALA A 459 6.69 5.56 3.16
N ASP A 460 7.65 6.42 3.53
CA ASP A 460 7.64 7.86 3.31
C ASP A 460 8.18 8.18 1.90
N PRO A 461 7.39 8.82 1.02
CA PRO A 461 7.78 9.10 -0.36
C PRO A 461 8.93 10.11 -0.47
N ASP A 462 9.15 10.97 0.53
CA ASP A 462 10.24 11.95 0.52
C ASP A 462 11.58 11.33 0.95
N VAL A 463 11.53 10.15 1.57
CA VAL A 463 12.72 9.39 1.98
C VAL A 463 13.02 8.32 0.93
N THR A 464 13.95 8.64 0.04
CA THR A 464 14.33 7.73 -1.06
C THR A 464 15.37 6.69 -0.67
N GLU A 465 16.26 7.04 0.26
CA GLU A 465 17.39 6.22 0.71
C GLU A 465 17.34 6.04 2.23
N GLN A 466 17.58 4.83 2.70
CA GLN A 466 17.61 4.47 4.11
C GLN A 466 18.83 3.62 4.42
N VAL A 467 19.47 3.86 5.56
CA VAL A 467 20.63 3.08 6.00
C VAL A 467 20.24 2.22 7.19
N TRP A 468 20.61 0.94 7.15
CA TRP A 468 20.27 -0.04 8.16
C TRP A 468 21.52 -0.72 8.70
N VAL A 469 21.48 -1.06 9.98
CA VAL A 469 22.60 -1.69 10.70
C VAL A 469 22.20 -3.10 11.08
N ALA A 470 23.04 -4.09 10.75
CA ALA A 470 22.79 -5.48 11.12
C ALA A 470 22.76 -5.64 12.66
N THR A 471 21.74 -6.35 13.15
CA THR A 471 21.62 -6.72 14.58
C THR A 471 21.61 -8.24 14.76
N ALA A 472 21.28 -8.98 13.71
CA ALA A 472 21.37 -10.43 13.60
C ALA A 472 21.65 -10.82 12.14
N PRO A 473 21.97 -12.09 11.82
CA PRO A 473 22.23 -12.53 10.44
C PRO A 473 21.09 -12.25 9.45
N ASP A 474 19.86 -12.19 9.95
CA ASP A 474 18.61 -12.00 9.21
C ASP A 474 17.83 -10.75 9.65
N ARG A 475 18.43 -9.86 10.48
CA ARG A 475 17.75 -8.65 10.98
C ARG A 475 18.63 -7.41 10.97
N PHE A 476 17.99 -6.28 10.65
CA PHE A 476 18.59 -4.97 10.59
C PHE A 476 17.67 -3.93 11.25
N VAL A 477 18.26 -2.87 11.80
CA VAL A 477 17.55 -1.73 12.38
C VAL A 477 17.87 -0.47 11.59
N LEU A 478 16.86 0.36 11.32
CA LEU A 478 17.02 1.63 10.60
C LEU A 478 17.87 2.60 11.43
N GLU A 479 18.93 3.15 10.82
CA GLU A 479 19.75 4.16 11.49
C GLU A 479 18.95 5.44 11.74
N GLY A 480 18.99 5.93 12.98
CA GLY A 480 18.25 7.13 13.39
C GLY A 480 16.74 6.91 13.56
N GLY A 481 16.26 5.67 13.42
CA GLY A 481 14.85 5.30 13.60
C GLY A 481 14.67 4.03 14.42
N GLY A 482 13.40 3.68 14.69
CA GLY A 482 13.01 2.45 15.38
C GLY A 482 12.46 1.35 14.46
N ALA A 483 12.54 1.54 13.14
CA ALA A 483 12.06 0.55 12.18
C ALA A 483 13.02 -0.64 12.08
N GLU A 484 12.46 -1.82 11.85
CA GLU A 484 13.22 -3.06 11.72
C GLU A 484 12.96 -3.68 10.34
N LEU A 485 13.98 -4.34 9.82
CA LEU A 485 14.00 -5.07 8.57
C LEU A 485 14.44 -6.50 8.85
N GLY A 486 13.66 -7.46 8.40
CA GLY A 486 13.91 -8.89 8.54
C GLY A 486 14.08 -9.55 7.17
N VAL A 487 14.81 -10.65 7.16
CA VAL A 487 15.06 -11.46 5.96
C VAL A 487 14.53 -12.87 6.20
N THR A 488 13.60 -13.31 5.36
CA THR A 488 13.03 -14.65 5.48
C THR A 488 14.07 -15.72 5.13
N GLY A 489 13.80 -16.99 5.46
CA GLY A 489 14.66 -18.10 5.04
C GLY A 489 14.78 -18.27 3.51
N ALA A 490 13.88 -17.69 2.73
CA ALA A 490 13.93 -17.67 1.26
C ALA A 490 14.68 -16.43 0.71
N GLY A 491 15.10 -15.51 1.59
CA GLY A 491 15.79 -14.28 1.22
C GLY A 491 14.86 -13.10 0.92
N ASP A 492 13.58 -13.18 1.27
CA ASP A 492 12.65 -12.05 1.08
C ASP A 492 12.83 -11.01 2.17
N LEU A 493 12.65 -9.73 1.83
CA LEU A 493 12.69 -8.64 2.79
C LEU A 493 11.29 -8.34 3.33
N VAL A 494 11.19 -8.14 4.64
CA VAL A 494 10.00 -7.64 5.32
C VAL A 494 10.37 -6.54 6.30
N THR A 495 9.55 -5.50 6.40
CA THR A 495 9.85 -4.33 7.24
C THR A 495 8.65 -3.90 8.06
N THR A 496 8.89 -3.45 9.28
CA THR A 496 7.86 -2.92 10.18
C THR A 496 7.24 -1.61 9.68
N GLN A 497 7.85 -0.97 8.67
CA GLN A 497 7.28 0.20 7.99
C GLN A 497 6.19 -0.16 6.98
N MET A 498 6.17 -1.40 6.47
CA MET A 498 5.19 -1.87 5.48
C MET A 498 4.75 -3.32 5.77
N PRO A 499 4.03 -3.57 6.88
CA PRO A 499 3.67 -4.94 7.30
C PRO A 499 2.85 -5.73 6.28
N SER A 500 2.07 -5.04 5.44
CA SER A 500 1.25 -5.65 4.37
C SER A 500 2.01 -5.96 3.07
N SER A 501 3.33 -5.75 3.05
CA SER A 501 4.18 -5.95 1.88
C SER A 501 5.44 -6.72 2.20
N SER A 502 5.75 -7.71 1.36
CA SER A 502 7.04 -8.42 1.34
C SER A 502 7.76 -8.12 0.03
N PHE A 503 9.08 -8.26 -0.01
CA PHE A 503 9.89 -8.00 -1.20
C PHE A 503 10.77 -9.19 -1.56
N GLU A 504 10.55 -9.75 -2.75
CA GLU A 504 11.22 -10.95 -3.23
C GLU A 504 12.50 -10.59 -3.99
N PRO A 505 13.60 -11.35 -3.82
CA PRO A 505 14.84 -11.12 -4.56
C PRO A 505 14.66 -11.42 -6.05
N LEU A 506 15.29 -10.61 -6.90
CA LEU A 506 15.26 -10.77 -8.34
C LEU A 506 16.51 -11.47 -8.86
N ALA A 507 16.31 -12.43 -9.77
CA ALA A 507 17.40 -12.97 -10.57
C ALA A 507 17.97 -11.92 -11.53
N TRP A 508 19.21 -12.09 -11.98
CA TRP A 508 19.89 -11.14 -12.87
C TRP A 508 19.11 -10.82 -14.16
N TYR A 509 18.37 -11.79 -14.71
CA TYR A 509 17.57 -11.63 -15.93
C TYR A 509 16.21 -10.96 -15.68
N GLN A 510 15.82 -10.78 -14.43
CA GLN A 510 14.63 -10.04 -14.02
C GLN A 510 14.96 -8.59 -13.63
N SER A 511 16.26 -8.22 -13.63
CA SER A 511 16.75 -6.91 -13.24
C SER A 511 16.08 -5.79 -14.06
N PRO A 512 15.42 -4.83 -13.40
CA PRO A 512 14.84 -3.66 -14.07
C PRO A 512 15.88 -2.84 -14.80
N THR A 513 17.08 -2.67 -14.23
CA THR A 513 18.20 -1.97 -14.87
C THR A 513 18.59 -2.61 -16.20
N LEU A 514 18.68 -3.95 -16.25
CA LEU A 514 18.95 -4.68 -17.49
C LEU A 514 17.85 -4.40 -18.52
N HIS A 515 16.58 -4.49 -18.12
CA HIS A 515 15.45 -4.27 -19.01
C HIS A 515 15.38 -2.82 -19.52
N LEU A 516 15.62 -1.82 -18.68
CA LEU A 516 15.67 -0.42 -19.06
C LEU A 516 16.79 -0.14 -20.06
N VAL A 517 17.98 -0.71 -19.87
CA VAL A 517 19.10 -0.59 -20.83
C VAL A 517 18.73 -1.23 -22.18
N VAL A 518 18.14 -2.43 -22.15
CA VAL A 518 17.68 -3.12 -23.38
C VAL A 518 16.64 -2.28 -24.11
N LEU A 519 15.64 -1.75 -23.39
CA LEU A 519 14.60 -0.88 -23.95
C LEU A 519 15.19 0.39 -24.55
N ALA A 520 16.09 1.08 -23.84
CA ALA A 520 16.71 2.31 -24.30
C ALA A 520 17.53 2.12 -25.59
N VAL A 521 18.37 1.08 -25.62
CA VAL A 521 19.19 0.76 -26.80
C VAL A 521 18.31 0.33 -27.98
N ALA A 522 17.31 -0.53 -27.75
CA ALA A 522 16.40 -0.97 -28.78
C ALA A 522 15.57 0.19 -29.36
N ALA A 523 15.00 1.04 -28.50
CA ALA A 523 14.23 2.21 -28.89
C ALA A 523 15.09 3.18 -29.70
N ALA A 524 16.34 3.47 -29.28
CA ALA A 524 17.23 4.36 -30.02
C ALA A 524 17.47 3.91 -31.47
N VAL A 525 17.68 2.60 -31.69
CA VAL A 525 17.86 2.02 -33.04
C VAL A 525 16.58 2.14 -33.87
N LEU A 526 15.43 1.85 -33.29
CA LEU A 526 14.13 1.88 -33.96
C LEU A 526 13.71 3.31 -34.32
N LEU A 527 13.91 4.26 -33.41
CA LEU A 527 13.67 5.68 -33.62
C LEU A 527 14.60 6.26 -34.70
N ALA A 528 15.89 5.91 -34.69
CA ALA A 528 16.81 6.30 -35.76
C ALA A 528 16.34 5.76 -37.12
N THR A 529 15.83 4.52 -37.16
CA THR A 529 15.29 3.90 -38.38
C THR A 529 14.04 4.62 -38.88
N PHE A 530 13.13 4.98 -37.97
CA PHE A 530 11.92 5.75 -38.25
C PHE A 530 12.22 7.09 -38.93
N VAL A 531 13.25 7.80 -38.47
CA VAL A 531 13.65 9.12 -38.99
C VAL A 531 14.45 9.01 -40.29
N VAL A 532 15.44 8.12 -40.35
CA VAL A 532 16.42 8.06 -41.45
C VAL A 532 15.80 7.59 -42.77
N LEU A 533 14.84 6.65 -42.73
CA LEU A 533 14.26 6.06 -43.95
C LEU A 533 13.46 7.07 -44.79
N PRO A 534 12.52 7.86 -44.23
CA PRO A 534 11.83 8.92 -44.96
C PRO A 534 12.78 10.00 -45.50
N VAL A 535 13.76 10.43 -44.68
CA VAL A 535 14.74 11.45 -45.09
C VAL A 535 15.55 10.99 -46.31
N ARG A 536 16.00 9.73 -46.33
CA ARG A 536 16.69 9.15 -47.49
C ARG A 536 15.84 9.13 -48.76
N LEU A 537 14.54 8.86 -48.63
CA LEU A 537 13.62 8.87 -49.78
C LEU A 537 13.41 10.28 -50.34
N VAL A 538 13.33 11.30 -49.47
CA VAL A 538 13.15 12.70 -49.88
C VAL A 538 14.43 13.28 -50.49
N VAL A 539 15.59 13.07 -49.85
CA VAL A 539 16.89 13.55 -50.35
C VAL A 539 17.28 12.82 -51.65
N GLY A 540 17.02 11.52 -51.75
CA GLY A 540 17.26 10.74 -52.97
C GLY A 540 16.40 11.15 -54.17
N ARG A 541 15.19 11.69 -53.93
CA ARG A 541 14.32 12.27 -54.98
C ARG A 541 14.82 13.62 -55.49
N ARG A 542 15.42 14.46 -54.63
CA ARG A 542 16.00 15.75 -55.02
C ARG A 542 17.33 15.62 -55.79
N GLY A 543 18.06 14.51 -55.60
CA GLY A 543 19.32 14.23 -56.29
C GLY A 543 19.23 13.39 -57.58
N GLY A 544 18.03 13.12 -58.11
CA GLY A 544 17.84 12.41 -59.39
C GLY A 544 18.20 10.91 -59.40
N ARG A 545 18.49 10.29 -58.25
CA ARG A 545 18.73 8.84 -58.12
C ARG A 545 18.15 8.30 -56.82
N VAL A 546 16.90 7.83 -56.87
CA VAL A 546 16.47 6.79 -55.92
C VAL A 546 17.00 5.46 -56.45
N ALA A 547 18.31 5.23 -56.30
CA ALA A 547 18.87 3.93 -56.60
C ALA A 547 18.26 2.93 -55.61
N ALA A 548 17.58 1.90 -56.12
CA ALA A 548 17.42 0.66 -55.36
C ALA A 548 18.79 0.29 -54.77
N PRO A 549 18.89 -0.24 -53.54
CA PRO A 549 20.18 -0.51 -52.90
C PRO A 549 21.10 -1.21 -53.90
N ALA A 550 22.13 -0.50 -54.35
CA ALA A 550 22.94 -0.92 -55.49
C ALA A 550 23.54 -2.29 -55.16
N GLY A 551 23.16 -3.33 -55.93
CA GLY A 551 23.59 -4.71 -55.74
C GLY A 551 22.63 -5.66 -55.00
N ALA A 552 21.38 -5.27 -54.69
CA ALA A 552 20.38 -6.20 -54.16
C ALA A 552 19.80 -7.11 -55.26
N ARG A 553 19.84 -8.43 -55.05
CA ARG A 553 19.27 -9.43 -55.97
C ARG A 553 17.73 -9.42 -55.99
N SER A 554 17.09 -8.88 -54.94
CA SER A 554 15.63 -8.78 -54.83
C SER A 554 15.17 -7.39 -54.33
N PRO A 555 14.89 -6.44 -55.23
CA PRO A 555 14.55 -5.05 -54.86
C PRO A 555 13.16 -4.90 -54.23
N VAL A 556 12.20 -5.78 -54.57
CA VAL A 556 10.85 -5.75 -53.97
C VAL A 556 10.91 -6.15 -52.50
N VAL A 557 11.59 -7.25 -52.19
CA VAL A 557 11.76 -7.75 -50.82
C VAL A 557 12.52 -6.74 -49.96
N ALA A 558 13.50 -6.03 -50.53
CA ALA A 558 14.20 -4.95 -49.84
C ALA A 558 13.27 -3.78 -49.45
N ARG A 559 12.30 -3.42 -50.29
CA ARG A 559 11.31 -2.37 -49.96
C ARG A 559 10.34 -2.82 -48.88
N ILE A 560 9.89 -4.08 -48.92
CA ILE A 560 9.04 -4.67 -47.87
C ILE A 560 9.80 -4.65 -46.54
N ALA A 561 11.05 -5.10 -46.53
CA ALA A 561 11.90 -5.09 -45.34
C ALA A 561 12.09 -3.66 -44.76
N GLN A 562 12.32 -2.66 -45.62
CA GLN A 562 12.39 -1.25 -45.20
C GLN A 562 11.06 -0.74 -44.64
N GLY A 563 9.93 -1.11 -45.25
CA GLY A 563 8.60 -0.76 -44.76
C GLY A 563 8.30 -1.35 -43.38
N LEU A 564 8.65 -2.62 -43.17
CA LEU A 564 8.51 -3.28 -41.85
C LEU A 564 9.42 -2.65 -40.80
N ALA A 565 10.67 -2.33 -41.15
CA ALA A 565 11.60 -1.65 -40.25
C ALA A 565 11.12 -0.25 -39.86
N TRP A 566 10.52 0.49 -40.80
CA TRP A 566 9.89 1.78 -40.52
C TRP A 566 8.64 1.63 -39.64
N MET A 567 7.79 0.64 -39.93
CA MET A 567 6.60 0.32 -39.13
C MET A 567 6.99 -0.03 -37.70
N ALA A 568 8.05 -0.79 -37.49
CA ALA A 568 8.55 -1.11 -36.15
C ALA A 568 8.95 0.16 -35.37
N GLY A 569 9.61 1.10 -36.04
CA GLY A 569 9.91 2.42 -35.48
C GLY A 569 8.66 3.25 -35.18
N LEU A 570 7.64 3.24 -36.05
CA LEU A 570 6.36 3.92 -35.81
C LEU A 570 5.63 3.33 -34.60
N CYS A 571 5.52 2.01 -34.50
CA CYS A 571 4.92 1.34 -33.35
C CYS A 571 5.65 1.70 -32.05
N THR A 572 6.98 1.80 -32.09
CA THR A 572 7.78 2.23 -30.93
C THR A 572 7.44 3.65 -30.50
N VAL A 573 7.28 4.59 -31.44
CA VAL A 573 6.87 5.97 -31.14
C VAL A 573 5.48 5.99 -30.51
N ILE A 574 4.50 5.32 -31.13
CA ILE A 574 3.12 5.31 -30.64
C ILE A 574 3.05 4.70 -29.23
N PHE A 575 3.74 3.58 -29.01
CA PHE A 575 3.83 2.95 -27.69
C PHE A 575 4.47 3.90 -26.66
N ALA A 576 5.64 4.49 -26.97
CA ALA A 576 6.34 5.38 -26.05
C ALA A 576 5.50 6.62 -25.73
N THR A 577 4.81 7.21 -26.71
CA THR A 577 3.91 8.36 -26.49
C THR A 577 2.73 7.97 -25.62
N GLY A 578 2.05 6.85 -25.91
CA GLY A 578 0.93 6.39 -25.09
C GLY A 578 1.35 6.05 -23.66
N PHE A 579 2.51 5.41 -23.50
CA PHE A 579 3.07 5.11 -22.19
C PHE A 579 3.40 6.38 -21.40
N VAL A 580 4.09 7.36 -22.02
CA VAL A 580 4.41 8.64 -21.38
C VAL A 580 3.14 9.39 -20.97
N ILE A 581 2.10 9.41 -21.82
CA ILE A 581 0.82 10.05 -21.47
C ILE A 581 0.21 9.41 -20.21
N VAL A 582 0.29 8.08 -20.10
CA VAL A 582 -0.25 7.33 -18.97
C VAL A 582 0.58 7.52 -17.69
N THR A 583 1.91 7.60 -17.80
CA THR A 583 2.80 7.67 -16.64
C THR A 583 3.17 9.09 -16.22
N ALA A 584 2.80 10.12 -17.00
CA ALA A 584 3.13 11.51 -16.70
C ALA A 584 2.23 12.14 -15.63
N ASP A 585 1.10 11.50 -15.30
CA ASP A 585 0.15 11.95 -14.28
C ASP A 585 0.00 10.80 -13.26
N ALA A 586 0.53 11.00 -12.05
CA ALA A 586 0.50 10.01 -10.99
C ALA A 586 -0.94 9.66 -10.56
N ASN A 587 -1.85 10.64 -10.61
CA ASN A 587 -3.26 10.44 -10.25
C ASN A 587 -3.96 9.55 -11.29
N LEU A 588 -3.70 9.78 -12.58
CA LEU A 588 -4.19 8.89 -13.63
C LEU A 588 -3.57 7.48 -13.51
N LEU A 589 -2.29 7.38 -13.18
CA LEU A 589 -1.62 6.09 -13.03
C LEU A 589 -2.25 5.24 -11.90
N ALA A 590 -2.69 5.87 -10.80
CA ALA A 590 -3.40 5.20 -9.71
C ALA A 590 -4.83 4.77 -10.09
N GLN A 591 -5.52 5.53 -10.94
CA GLN A 591 -6.90 5.26 -11.36
C GLN A 591 -6.99 4.17 -12.45
N ILE A 592 -6.03 4.11 -13.38
CA ILE A 592 -6.06 3.25 -14.57
C ILE A 592 -6.22 1.75 -14.29
N PRO A 593 -5.61 1.15 -13.26
CA PRO A 593 -5.87 -0.23 -12.91
C PRO A 593 -7.36 -0.49 -12.67
N LEU A 594 -8.09 0.42 -12.01
CA LEU A 594 -9.50 0.20 -11.67
C LEU A 594 -10.44 0.43 -12.86
N THR A 595 -10.21 1.50 -13.63
CA THR A 595 -11.16 1.97 -14.66
C THR A 595 -10.74 1.68 -16.09
N GLY A 596 -9.48 1.27 -16.32
CA GLY A 596 -8.89 1.17 -17.65
C GLY A 596 -8.54 2.54 -18.29
N SER A 597 -7.97 2.50 -19.50
CA SER A 597 -7.65 3.71 -20.28
C SER A 597 -7.59 3.42 -21.79
N PRO A 598 -8.22 4.27 -22.64
CA PRO A 598 -8.07 4.16 -24.10
C PRO A 598 -6.64 4.36 -24.58
N ALA A 599 -5.89 5.30 -23.98
CA ALA A 599 -4.51 5.57 -24.35
C ALA A 599 -3.61 4.37 -24.04
N LEU A 600 -3.79 3.75 -22.87
CA LEU A 600 -3.13 2.51 -22.51
C LEU A 600 -3.50 1.38 -23.47
N SER A 601 -4.79 1.23 -23.79
CA SER A 601 -5.28 0.21 -24.73
C SER A 601 -4.63 0.37 -26.11
N ILE A 602 -4.49 1.60 -26.62
CA ILE A 602 -3.80 1.87 -27.89
C ILE A 602 -2.32 1.48 -27.78
N ALA A 603 -1.64 1.82 -26.69
CA ALA A 603 -0.24 1.47 -26.47
C ALA A 603 -0.04 -0.06 -26.48
N LEU A 604 -0.82 -0.81 -25.70
CA LEU A 604 -0.71 -2.27 -25.58
C LEU A 604 -1.07 -2.99 -26.90
N ASN A 605 -2.08 -2.52 -27.63
CA ASN A 605 -2.40 -3.05 -28.95
C ASN A 605 -1.30 -2.76 -29.98
N THR A 606 -0.70 -1.57 -29.93
CA THR A 606 0.45 -1.21 -30.78
C THR A 606 1.63 -2.13 -30.54
N MET A 607 1.86 -2.54 -29.29
CA MET A 607 2.94 -3.47 -28.97
C MET A 607 2.68 -4.88 -29.50
N SER A 608 1.42 -5.30 -29.56
CA SER A 608 0.99 -6.53 -30.22
C SER A 608 1.24 -6.48 -31.74
N VAL A 609 0.99 -5.34 -32.38
CA VAL A 609 1.36 -5.12 -33.80
C VAL A 609 2.88 -5.19 -33.98
N LEU A 610 3.65 -4.57 -33.09
CA LEU A 610 5.11 -4.63 -33.15
C LEU A 610 5.64 -6.07 -33.04
N ALA A 611 5.04 -6.91 -32.20
CA ALA A 611 5.40 -8.32 -32.09
C ALA A 611 5.21 -9.08 -33.41
N LEU A 612 4.08 -8.87 -34.09
CA LEU A 612 3.82 -9.46 -35.41
C LEU A 612 4.80 -8.95 -36.47
N VAL A 613 5.08 -7.65 -36.48
CA VAL A 613 6.07 -7.04 -37.39
C VAL A 613 7.46 -7.61 -37.15
N ALA A 614 7.89 -7.71 -35.89
CA ALA A 614 9.20 -8.25 -35.50
C ALA A 614 9.36 -9.71 -35.93
N LEU A 615 8.30 -10.54 -35.82
CA LEU A 615 8.32 -11.92 -36.28
C LEU A 615 8.56 -12.02 -37.80
N VAL A 616 7.87 -11.21 -38.61
CA VAL A 616 8.09 -11.17 -40.06
C VAL A 616 9.49 -10.65 -40.39
N MET A 617 9.96 -9.64 -39.65
CA MET A 617 11.31 -9.12 -39.81
C MET A 617 12.38 -10.19 -39.53
N LEU A 618 12.19 -10.99 -38.49
CA LEU A 618 13.09 -12.11 -38.14
C LEU A 618 13.19 -13.12 -39.27
N VAL A 619 12.06 -13.54 -39.84
CA VAL A 619 12.04 -14.45 -40.99
C VAL A 619 12.78 -13.84 -42.19
N LEU A 620 12.52 -12.56 -42.51
CA LEU A 620 13.20 -11.89 -43.62
C LEU A 620 14.70 -11.71 -43.38
N ALA A 621 15.13 -11.47 -42.14
CA ALA A 621 16.54 -11.36 -41.78
C ALA A 621 17.28 -12.68 -42.03
N VAL A 622 16.71 -13.80 -41.57
CA VAL A 622 17.26 -15.15 -41.81
C VAL A 622 17.32 -15.45 -43.31
N LEU A 623 16.22 -15.22 -44.04
CA LEU A 623 16.16 -15.47 -45.48
C LEU A 623 17.13 -14.59 -46.27
N ALA A 624 17.36 -13.35 -45.84
CA ALA A 624 18.33 -12.46 -46.47
C ALA A 624 19.77 -12.97 -46.36
N TRP A 625 20.12 -13.63 -45.25
CA TRP A 625 21.41 -14.32 -45.07
C TRP A 625 21.49 -15.59 -45.90
N VAL A 626 20.48 -16.46 -45.83
CA VAL A 626 20.46 -17.76 -46.55
C VAL A 626 20.47 -17.57 -48.07
N ARG A 627 19.63 -16.66 -48.60
CA ARG A 627 19.46 -16.47 -50.05
C ARG A 627 20.33 -15.37 -50.64
N GLY A 628 21.07 -14.66 -49.79
CA GLY A 628 21.95 -13.60 -50.20
C GLY A 628 21.26 -12.43 -50.91
N TRP A 629 20.08 -12.02 -50.43
CA TRP A 629 19.21 -11.05 -51.13
C TRP A 629 19.78 -9.63 -51.20
N TRP A 630 20.57 -9.22 -50.21
CA TRP A 630 21.11 -7.85 -50.09
C TRP A 630 22.63 -7.85 -49.93
N THR A 631 23.26 -6.67 -49.93
CA THR A 631 24.68 -6.53 -49.61
C THR A 631 24.96 -6.93 -48.15
N PRO A 632 26.19 -7.35 -47.78
CA PRO A 632 26.52 -7.69 -46.40
C PRO A 632 26.16 -6.58 -45.41
N ARG A 633 26.45 -5.32 -45.77
CA ARG A 633 26.07 -4.14 -44.98
C ARG A 633 24.56 -4.02 -44.80
N GLY A 634 23.77 -4.24 -45.85
CA GLY A 634 22.31 -4.19 -45.77
C GLY A 634 21.73 -5.29 -44.88
N ARG A 635 22.30 -6.50 -44.91
CA ARG A 635 21.89 -7.61 -44.03
C ARG A 635 22.22 -7.33 -42.58
N VAL A 636 23.40 -6.78 -42.30
CA VAL A 636 23.80 -6.39 -40.93
C VAL A 636 22.88 -5.31 -40.40
N LEU A 637 22.66 -4.22 -41.14
CA LEU A 637 21.78 -3.13 -40.71
C LEU A 637 20.35 -3.61 -40.44
N TYR A 638 19.77 -4.40 -41.36
CA TYR A 638 18.43 -4.96 -41.14
C TYR A 638 18.39 -5.93 -39.96
N GLY A 639 19.44 -6.75 -39.80
CA GLY A 639 19.61 -7.64 -38.66
C GLY A 639 19.63 -6.88 -37.33
N VAL A 640 20.38 -5.78 -37.23
CA VAL A 640 20.43 -4.94 -36.03
C VAL A 640 19.04 -4.39 -35.69
N VAL A 641 18.33 -3.80 -36.65
CA VAL A 641 16.96 -3.28 -36.41
C VAL A 641 16.00 -4.42 -36.00
N THR A 642 16.13 -5.60 -36.62
CA THR A 642 15.32 -6.77 -36.29
C THR A 642 15.60 -7.27 -34.88
N VAL A 643 16.86 -7.35 -34.46
CA VAL A 643 17.25 -7.74 -33.10
C VAL A 643 16.72 -6.70 -32.09
N SER A 644 16.81 -5.41 -32.39
CA SER A 644 16.23 -4.36 -31.53
C SER A 644 14.71 -4.49 -31.39
N ALA A 645 13.98 -4.74 -32.49
CA ALA A 645 12.54 -4.98 -32.42
C ALA A 645 12.20 -6.23 -31.58
N CYS A 646 12.94 -7.34 -31.77
CA CYS A 646 12.76 -8.55 -30.98
C CYS A 646 13.09 -8.36 -29.50
N ALA A 647 14.14 -7.58 -29.19
CA ALA A 647 14.53 -7.28 -27.81
C ALA A 647 13.47 -6.45 -27.08
N LEU A 648 12.93 -5.42 -27.74
CA LEU A 648 11.82 -4.62 -27.19
C LEU A 648 10.59 -5.50 -26.95
N VAL A 649 10.22 -6.33 -27.93
CA VAL A 649 9.10 -7.28 -27.80
C VAL A 649 9.34 -8.28 -26.67
N ALA A 650 10.56 -8.79 -26.49
CA ALA A 650 10.88 -9.71 -25.40
C ALA A 650 10.66 -9.09 -24.02
N VAL A 651 11.11 -7.84 -23.82
CA VAL A 651 10.85 -7.10 -22.57
C VAL A 651 9.35 -6.82 -22.41
N ALA A 652 8.66 -6.43 -23.48
CA ALA A 652 7.21 -6.21 -23.45
C ALA A 652 6.43 -7.49 -23.07
N VAL A 653 6.82 -8.66 -23.59
CA VAL A 653 6.25 -9.96 -23.18
C VAL A 653 6.49 -10.22 -21.69
N PHE A 654 7.71 -9.96 -21.20
CA PHE A 654 8.06 -10.18 -19.79
C PHE A 654 7.15 -9.39 -18.84
N TYR A 655 6.82 -8.14 -19.20
CA TYR A 655 5.95 -7.23 -18.45
C TYR A 655 4.47 -7.29 -18.85
N ARG A 656 4.04 -8.31 -19.61
CA ARG A 656 2.64 -8.47 -20.06
C ARG A 656 2.07 -7.25 -20.81
N LEU A 657 2.93 -6.55 -21.54
CA LEU A 657 2.58 -5.37 -22.33
C LEU A 657 2.05 -5.74 -23.74
N ILE A 658 1.69 -7.02 -23.95
CA ILE A 658 1.23 -7.58 -25.23
C ILE A 658 -0.05 -8.36 -24.98
N GLY A 659 -1.03 -8.21 -25.87
CA GLY A 659 -2.18 -9.09 -25.92
C GLY A 659 -3.33 -8.76 -24.97
N VAL A 660 -3.53 -7.48 -24.60
CA VAL A 660 -4.86 -7.08 -24.13
C VAL A 660 -5.85 -7.40 -25.26
N PRO A 661 -6.95 -8.12 -24.99
CA PRO A 661 -7.96 -8.35 -26.01
C PRO A 661 -8.36 -7.00 -26.63
N LEU A 662 -8.60 -6.99 -27.94
CA LEU A 662 -9.30 -5.90 -28.61
C LEU A 662 -10.77 -5.92 -28.14
N THR A 663 -11.01 -5.70 -26.85
CA THR A 663 -12.32 -5.26 -26.37
C THR A 663 -12.41 -3.79 -26.74
N LEU A 664 -12.78 -3.55 -28.00
CA LEU A 664 -13.49 -2.34 -28.36
C LEU A 664 -14.86 -2.42 -27.67
N THR A 665 -14.91 -2.09 -26.39
CA THR A 665 -16.16 -1.69 -25.76
C THR A 665 -16.46 -0.29 -26.30
N VAL A 666 -17.50 -0.23 -27.14
CA VAL A 666 -18.11 0.98 -27.70
C VAL A 666 -19.01 1.60 -26.66
#